data_AF-A0A672FK36-F1
#
_entry.id   AF-A0A672FK36-F1
#
_cell.length_a   1.000
_cell.length_b   1.000
_cell.length_c   1.000
_cell.angle_alpha   90.00
_cell.angle_beta   90.00
_cell.angle_gamma   90.00
#
_symmetry.space_group_name_H-M   'P 1'
#
loop_
_entity.id
_entity.type
_entity.pdbx_description
1 polymer ?
#
loop_
_entity_poly.entity_id
_entity_poly.type
_entity_poly.pdbx_seq_one_letter_code
_entity_poly.pdbx_strand_id
1 'polypeptide(L)'
;MGVEGQRRGVDCWWITVILSLCFVERICAQLRYSVPEEVQVGSTIGNVAKDLSLDISTLRSRRFRIVSGPNHALFHLNQNNGVLYVGQIMDRETLCDGTKVCLMNLKIVVENPLEIHYIGVEITDVNDHAPTFPESEQRLEIGENTPLGTRFQIHAARDPDFGTQSVRLYKLTSNDIFDIEVSDSEEDKVPFIVLKKSLDREKKAEHRLSLTATDGGNPSKSGSLNLTITVIDANDNRPVFIMIKIRDINDNKPEIEVTPLSNLIPEDSKTGTVIALISVTDRDSEVNGKVTCKISDGIPFDLTPSIEENMYSLVTKSRLDRETATLYEITITATDCGEPQLSTVKTLSVQVADVNDNAPIFRQNPLELYLVENNTPGTSIFSVSAVDNDLNENAAITYHIVRSDELQRDMTSFLNVNSENGQISALKSFDFEILKRFQFQVVATDSGTPPLSNNVTVNVFILDQNDNAPVILYPLSSNGSAEGVEEIPRNVNAGHLVSKVRAYDADIGYNGWLLFSLQEVTDHSLFGLDRYTGQIRTLRSFTETDEAEHKLVILVKDNGNVSLSATATVIVKLVEPKEAFAASDVKSAAKVEEEDNVTFYLMITLGAVSILFLFSIIVLIAMQCSKSTDYTSKYLQETNYDGTFSYLHDLHYCSLSQVTVTFCNREIIPCNITSVFSSFLLLLSFFPGHQTMLVVF
;
A
#
# COMPACT_ATOMS: atom_id res chain seq x y z
N MET A 1 -10.26 -112.89 49.93
CA MET A 1 -11.20 -113.49 50.90
C MET A 1 -11.03 -112.70 52.19
N GLY A 2 -11.99 -112.00 52.77
CA GLY A 2 -13.38 -111.72 52.48
C GLY A 2 -13.76 -110.69 53.56
N VAL A 3 -14.49 -109.63 53.20
CA VAL A 3 -15.94 -109.56 53.42
C VAL A 3 -16.23 -108.67 54.64
N GLU A 4 -17.04 -107.64 54.38
CA GLU A 4 -18.17 -107.08 55.17
C GLU A 4 -18.05 -107.08 56.71
N GLY A 5 -18.45 -106.05 57.44
CA GLY A 5 -19.47 -105.06 57.18
C GLY A 5 -20.25 -104.80 58.47
N GLN A 6 -20.79 -103.58 58.60
CA GLN A 6 -21.95 -103.20 59.40
C GLN A 6 -22.00 -103.38 60.94
N ARG A 7 -21.96 -102.19 61.59
CA ARG A 7 -23.01 -101.53 62.40
C ARG A 7 -23.47 -102.11 63.77
N ARG A 8 -23.67 -101.10 64.65
CA ARG A 8 -24.37 -101.01 65.96
C ARG A 8 -23.44 -101.30 67.14
N GLY A 9 -23.32 -100.47 68.17
CA GLY A 9 -24.17 -99.40 68.67
C GLY A 9 -24.53 -99.71 70.13
N VAL A 10 -24.29 -98.74 71.01
CA VAL A 10 -24.93 -98.50 72.32
C VAL A 10 -24.19 -98.94 73.61
N ASP A 11 -24.05 -97.95 74.50
CA ASP A 11 -23.85 -97.88 75.96
C ASP A 11 -22.57 -98.42 76.62
N CYS A 12 -21.75 -97.59 77.28
CA CYS A 12 -21.92 -96.83 78.54
C CYS A 12 -21.69 -97.71 79.80
N TRP A 13 -20.76 -97.22 80.63
CA TRP A 13 -20.59 -97.44 82.08
C TRP A 13 -19.59 -98.49 82.64
N TRP A 14 -18.70 -97.96 83.51
CA TRP A 14 -17.95 -98.55 84.66
C TRP A 14 -16.57 -99.16 84.34
N ILE A 15 -15.43 -98.61 84.78
CA ILE A 15 -14.89 -98.43 86.16
C ILE A 15 -15.01 -99.70 87.00
N THR A 16 -13.84 -100.22 87.41
CA THR A 16 -13.59 -101.40 88.28
C THR A 16 -13.91 -102.74 87.59
N VAL A 17 -12.98 -103.67 87.36
CA VAL A 17 -12.09 -104.34 88.33
C VAL A 17 -10.96 -105.02 87.55
N ILE A 18 -9.73 -104.86 88.02
CA ILE A 18 -8.54 -105.75 88.03
C ILE A 18 -7.41 -104.77 88.45
N LEU A 19 -7.02 -104.51 89.70
CA LEU A 19 -7.16 -105.21 90.99
C LEU A 19 -6.83 -106.71 90.92
N SER A 20 -5.68 -107.02 90.29
CA SER A 20 -4.99 -108.31 90.44
C SER A 20 -3.46 -108.23 90.24
N LEU A 21 -2.84 -107.05 90.41
CA LEU A 21 -1.37 -106.90 90.50
C LEU A 21 -1.02 -105.86 91.57
N CYS A 22 -1.54 -106.06 92.78
CA CYS A 22 -1.05 -105.41 94.00
C CYS A 22 -0.13 -106.40 94.73
N PHE A 23 1.10 -106.53 94.26
CA PHE A 23 2.21 -107.01 95.09
C PHE A 23 3.48 -106.26 94.69
N VAL A 24 3.77 -105.21 95.47
CA VAL A 24 5.10 -104.69 95.81
C VAL A 24 5.97 -104.25 94.62
N GLU A 25 5.66 -103.09 94.04
CA GLU A 25 6.75 -102.21 93.59
C GLU A 25 7.07 -101.25 94.73
N ARG A 26 8.24 -101.45 95.33
CA ARG A 26 8.86 -100.41 96.16
C ARG A 26 9.07 -99.19 95.27
N ILE A 27 8.31 -98.12 95.50
CA ILE A 27 8.65 -96.79 94.99
C ILE A 27 10.00 -96.45 95.62
N CYS A 28 11.08 -96.59 94.83
CA CYS A 28 12.39 -96.06 95.17
C CYS A 28 12.39 -94.59 94.71
N ALA A 29 11.92 -93.68 95.57
CA ALA A 29 12.02 -92.26 95.29
C ALA A 29 13.51 -91.87 95.38
N GLN A 30 14.11 -91.50 94.24
CA GLN A 30 15.47 -90.96 94.20
C GLN A 30 15.44 -89.55 94.78
N LEU A 31 16.24 -89.29 95.81
CA LEU A 31 16.30 -87.98 96.44
C LEU A 31 16.95 -86.98 95.47
N ARG A 32 16.34 -85.81 95.30
CA ARG A 32 16.85 -84.73 94.46
C ARG A 32 16.98 -83.44 95.23
N TYR A 33 18.11 -82.77 95.06
CA TYR A 33 18.33 -81.41 95.52
C TYR A 33 18.56 -80.50 94.33
N SER A 34 18.23 -79.23 94.48
CA SER A 34 18.63 -78.19 93.55
C SER A 34 19.57 -77.21 94.25
N VAL A 35 20.57 -76.75 93.53
CA VAL A 35 21.49 -75.72 94.00
C VAL A 35 21.76 -74.75 92.85
N PRO A 36 21.65 -73.43 93.07
CA PRO A 36 22.12 -72.46 92.09
C PRO A 36 23.63 -72.61 91.86
N GLU A 37 24.06 -72.31 90.65
CA GLU A 37 25.48 -72.13 90.37
C GLU A 37 26.05 -70.87 91.06
N GLU A 38 27.38 -70.70 91.01
CA GLU A 38 28.08 -69.55 91.59
C GLU A 38 27.83 -69.36 93.11
N VAL A 39 27.37 -70.42 93.77
CA VAL A 39 27.16 -70.45 95.21
C VAL A 39 28.48 -70.66 95.95
N GLN A 40 28.67 -69.93 97.05
CA GLN A 40 29.90 -69.99 97.85
C GLN A 40 30.18 -71.39 98.41
N VAL A 41 31.45 -71.78 98.43
CA VAL A 41 31.93 -73.04 99.02
C VAL A 41 31.52 -73.13 100.49
N GLY A 42 31.01 -74.29 100.90
CA GLY A 42 30.48 -74.53 102.24
C GLY A 42 28.98 -74.21 102.40
N SER A 43 28.31 -73.73 101.35
CA SER A 43 26.86 -73.56 101.35
C SER A 43 26.13 -74.89 101.49
N THR A 44 25.04 -74.89 102.25
CA THR A 44 24.26 -76.10 102.54
C THR A 44 23.29 -76.38 101.40
N ILE A 45 23.38 -77.58 100.80
CA ILE A 45 22.46 -78.04 99.75
C ILE A 45 21.23 -78.70 100.39
N GLY A 46 21.46 -79.58 101.36
CA GLY A 46 20.40 -80.34 102.02
C GLY A 46 20.92 -81.31 103.07
N ASN A 47 20.03 -81.78 103.95
CA ASN A 47 20.39 -82.78 104.95
C ASN A 47 20.01 -84.17 104.48
N VAL A 48 20.98 -84.84 103.88
CA VAL A 48 20.80 -86.17 103.29
C VAL A 48 20.43 -87.22 104.33
N ALA A 49 21.07 -87.20 105.51
CA ALA A 49 20.77 -88.20 106.54
C ALA A 49 19.34 -88.06 107.07
N LYS A 50 18.87 -86.82 107.27
CA LYS A 50 17.49 -86.54 107.68
C LYS A 50 16.49 -87.02 106.63
N ASP A 51 16.75 -86.72 105.36
CA ASP A 51 15.82 -87.01 104.27
C ASP A 51 15.79 -88.51 103.91
N LEU A 52 16.89 -89.24 104.15
CA LEU A 52 16.96 -90.70 104.08
C LEU A 52 16.51 -91.41 105.37
N SER A 53 16.05 -90.66 106.38
CA SER A 53 15.65 -91.18 107.71
C SER A 53 16.74 -92.02 108.41
N LEU A 54 18.01 -91.66 108.23
CA LEU A 54 19.16 -92.30 108.87
C LEU A 54 19.44 -91.66 110.24
N ASP A 55 19.68 -92.49 111.26
CA ASP A 55 20.00 -91.99 112.60
C ASP A 55 21.42 -91.38 112.64
N ILE A 56 21.47 -90.07 112.95
CA ILE A 56 22.65 -89.23 112.98
C ILE A 56 23.72 -89.79 113.93
N SER A 57 23.31 -90.40 115.06
CA SER A 57 24.24 -90.96 116.05
C SER A 57 25.11 -92.09 115.50
N THR A 58 24.63 -92.78 114.45
CA THR A 58 25.28 -93.97 113.87
C THR A 58 26.07 -93.68 112.59
N LEU A 59 25.97 -92.48 112.01
CA LEU A 59 26.56 -92.17 110.69
C LEU A 59 28.09 -92.31 110.65
N ARG A 60 28.78 -91.86 111.71
CA ARG A 60 30.24 -91.90 111.79
C ARG A 60 30.79 -93.31 111.96
N SER A 61 30.14 -94.14 112.79
CA SER A 61 30.52 -95.55 112.95
C SER A 61 30.19 -96.38 111.70
N ARG A 62 29.14 -95.99 110.97
CA ARG A 62 28.71 -96.59 109.70
C ARG A 62 29.35 -95.99 108.44
N ARG A 63 30.39 -95.15 108.58
CA ARG A 63 31.17 -94.56 107.47
C ARG A 63 30.31 -93.93 106.36
N PHE A 64 29.43 -93.00 106.72
CA PHE A 64 28.61 -92.29 105.75
C PHE A 64 29.47 -91.42 104.80
N ARG A 65 29.55 -91.79 103.52
CA ARG A 65 30.41 -91.10 102.54
C ARG A 65 29.84 -91.13 101.12
N ILE A 66 30.23 -90.16 100.31
CA ILE A 66 29.98 -90.17 98.87
C ILE A 66 31.00 -91.14 98.21
N VAL A 67 30.57 -91.89 97.19
CA VAL A 67 31.36 -92.86 96.40
C VAL A 67 31.20 -92.61 94.88
N SER A 68 30.84 -91.38 94.47
CA SER A 68 30.63 -91.03 93.05
C SER A 68 31.93 -90.66 92.33
N GLY A 69 31.86 -90.62 90.98
CA GLY A 69 32.99 -90.50 90.04
C GLY A 69 33.74 -89.15 90.03
N PRO A 70 34.33 -88.74 88.87
CA PRO A 70 35.38 -87.70 88.80
C PRO A 70 35.03 -86.33 89.42
N ASN A 71 33.75 -86.05 89.64
CA ASN A 71 33.23 -84.80 90.21
C ASN A 71 33.06 -84.83 91.74
N HIS A 72 33.72 -85.76 92.43
CA HIS A 72 33.61 -85.93 93.88
C HIS A 72 34.07 -84.72 94.70
N ALA A 73 34.84 -83.81 94.09
CA ALA A 73 35.28 -82.56 94.71
C ALA A 73 34.21 -81.46 94.75
N LEU A 74 33.16 -81.56 93.92
CA LEU A 74 32.10 -80.54 93.82
C LEU A 74 31.18 -80.54 95.05
N PHE A 75 31.08 -81.66 95.77
CA PHE A 75 30.16 -81.82 96.89
C PHE A 75 30.85 -82.47 98.09
N HIS A 76 30.66 -81.92 99.28
CA HIS A 76 31.22 -82.43 100.52
C HIS A 76 30.11 -82.90 101.47
N LEU A 77 30.17 -84.16 101.92
CA LEU A 77 29.21 -84.73 102.86
C LEU A 77 29.80 -84.78 104.27
N ASN A 78 29.15 -84.11 105.22
CA ASN A 78 29.60 -84.13 106.60
C ASN A 78 29.12 -85.41 107.32
N GLN A 79 30.08 -86.21 107.76
CA GLN A 79 29.85 -87.53 108.36
C GLN A 79 29.22 -87.48 109.76
N ASN A 80 29.27 -86.31 110.42
CA ASN A 80 28.76 -86.15 111.79
C ASN A 80 27.27 -85.75 111.83
N ASN A 81 26.77 -85.03 110.82
CA ASN A 81 25.41 -84.48 110.80
C ASN A 81 24.62 -84.83 109.52
N GLY A 82 25.26 -85.46 108.53
CA GLY A 82 24.64 -85.90 107.29
C GLY A 82 24.30 -84.81 106.29
N VAL A 83 24.82 -83.60 106.47
CA VAL A 83 24.55 -82.46 105.59
C VAL A 83 25.48 -82.45 104.38
N LEU A 84 24.92 -82.19 103.20
CA LEU A 84 25.63 -82.02 101.94
C LEU A 84 25.94 -80.54 101.71
N TYR A 85 27.21 -80.23 101.49
CA TYR A 85 27.73 -78.89 101.25
C TYR A 85 28.33 -78.77 99.85
N VAL A 86 28.34 -77.56 99.31
CA VAL A 86 29.09 -77.21 98.11
C VAL A 86 30.59 -77.29 98.41
N GLY A 87 31.33 -78.09 97.63
CA GLY A 87 32.77 -78.33 97.80
C GLY A 87 33.66 -77.42 96.95
N GLN A 88 33.17 -76.98 95.78
CA GLN A 88 33.81 -76.03 94.88
C GLN A 88 32.75 -75.14 94.24
N ILE A 89 33.13 -73.94 93.79
CA ILE A 89 32.25 -73.09 92.99
C ILE A 89 31.94 -73.85 91.69
N MET A 90 30.66 -73.91 91.35
CA MET A 90 30.15 -74.60 90.17
C MET A 90 29.74 -73.53 89.17
N ASP A 91 30.25 -73.65 87.96
CA ASP A 91 29.91 -72.86 86.77
C ASP A 91 29.18 -73.85 85.83
N ARG A 92 27.91 -73.58 85.53
CA ARG A 92 27.03 -74.47 84.79
C ARG A 92 27.42 -74.50 83.31
N GLU A 93 27.85 -73.37 82.75
CA GLU A 93 28.21 -73.20 81.34
C GLU A 93 29.37 -74.11 80.97
N THR A 94 30.36 -74.22 81.85
CA THR A 94 31.52 -75.12 81.67
C THR A 94 31.20 -76.59 81.96
N LEU A 95 30.31 -76.86 82.92
CA LEU A 95 30.01 -78.23 83.36
C LEU A 95 29.01 -78.95 82.45
N CYS A 96 28.09 -78.22 81.85
CA CYS A 96 26.91 -78.79 81.19
C CYS A 96 26.74 -78.36 79.72
N ASP A 97 27.69 -77.61 79.14
CA ASP A 97 27.84 -77.29 77.70
C ASP A 97 26.50 -77.02 76.99
N GLY A 98 25.67 -76.15 77.57
CA GLY A 98 24.39 -75.72 77.00
C GLY A 98 23.25 -76.75 77.02
N THR A 99 23.39 -77.88 77.72
CA THR A 99 22.32 -78.87 77.85
C THR A 99 21.13 -78.34 78.66
N LYS A 100 19.90 -78.73 78.28
CA LYS A 100 18.65 -78.25 78.91
C LYS A 100 18.51 -78.60 80.40
N VAL A 101 19.21 -79.61 80.90
CA VAL A 101 19.14 -80.07 82.30
C VAL A 101 20.55 -80.44 82.79
N CYS A 102 21.04 -79.70 83.79
CA CYS A 102 22.36 -79.91 84.38
C CYS A 102 22.25 -80.74 85.68
N LEU A 103 22.32 -82.07 85.56
CA LEU A 103 22.10 -83.00 86.68
C LEU A 103 23.38 -83.74 87.09
N MET A 104 23.82 -83.52 88.32
CA MET A 104 24.96 -84.21 88.92
C MET A 104 24.50 -85.41 89.75
N ASN A 105 24.89 -86.62 89.35
CA ASN A 105 24.48 -87.85 90.04
C ASN A 105 25.53 -88.27 91.10
N LEU A 106 25.10 -88.27 92.36
CA LEU A 106 25.86 -88.69 93.53
C LEU A 106 25.42 -90.08 94.00
N LYS A 107 26.40 -90.88 94.43
CA LYS A 107 26.18 -92.17 95.08
C LYS A 107 26.70 -92.08 96.50
N ILE A 108 25.86 -92.32 97.49
CA ILE A 108 26.24 -92.26 98.91
C ILE A 108 26.13 -93.66 99.50
N VAL A 109 27.15 -94.05 100.25
CA VAL A 109 27.26 -95.40 100.83
C VAL A 109 27.30 -95.29 102.35
N VAL A 110 26.52 -96.15 103.00
CA VAL A 110 26.51 -96.39 104.45
C VAL A 110 26.90 -97.86 104.67
N GLU A 111 27.83 -98.15 105.56
CA GLU A 111 28.33 -99.51 105.84
C GLU A 111 27.67 -100.09 107.12
N ASN A 112 27.56 -101.42 107.21
CA ASN A 112 27.07 -102.19 108.38
C ASN A 112 25.66 -101.82 108.91
N PRO A 113 24.55 -102.25 108.25
CA PRO A 113 24.47 -102.95 106.97
C PRO A 113 24.79 -102.03 105.78
N LEU A 114 25.28 -102.62 104.67
CA LEU A 114 25.65 -101.88 103.46
C LEU A 114 24.40 -101.38 102.72
N GLU A 115 24.26 -100.06 102.59
CA GLU A 115 23.18 -99.38 101.86
C GLU A 115 23.78 -98.38 100.86
N ILE A 116 23.18 -98.29 99.67
CA ILE A 116 23.60 -97.36 98.61
C ILE A 116 22.41 -96.49 98.22
N HIS A 117 22.58 -95.19 98.35
CA HIS A 117 21.57 -94.17 98.03
C HIS A 117 22.02 -93.34 96.83
N TYR A 118 21.14 -93.18 95.85
CA TYR A 118 21.38 -92.36 94.66
C TYR A 118 20.73 -91.00 94.86
N ILE A 119 21.49 -89.93 94.64
CA ILE A 119 21.04 -88.55 94.82
C ILE A 119 21.36 -87.75 93.57
N GLY A 120 20.37 -87.08 92.99
CA GLY A 120 20.58 -86.12 91.92
C GLY A 120 20.70 -84.72 92.49
N VAL A 121 21.75 -83.98 92.15
CA VAL A 121 21.85 -82.55 92.43
C VAL A 121 21.70 -81.81 91.11
N GLU A 122 20.60 -81.11 90.93
CA GLU A 122 20.34 -80.26 89.78
C GLU A 122 20.98 -78.89 90.00
N ILE A 123 21.88 -78.50 89.09
CA ILE A 123 22.48 -77.18 89.10
C ILE A 123 21.54 -76.26 88.32
N THR A 124 20.95 -75.28 89.00
CA THR A 124 20.05 -74.31 88.38
C THR A 124 20.84 -73.10 87.91
N ASP A 125 20.54 -72.68 86.67
CA ASP A 125 21.13 -71.53 86.00
C ASP A 125 20.92 -70.21 86.76
N VAL A 126 21.94 -69.36 86.80
CA VAL A 126 21.88 -67.99 87.35
C VAL A 126 22.23 -67.01 86.24
N ASN A 127 21.53 -65.88 86.16
CA ASN A 127 21.77 -64.85 85.14
C ASN A 127 23.12 -64.11 85.38
N ASP A 128 24.25 -64.74 85.06
CA ASP A 128 25.60 -64.26 85.31
C ASP A 128 26.31 -63.82 84.01
N HIS A 129 25.85 -64.28 82.84
CA HIS A 129 26.21 -63.72 81.54
C HIS A 129 25.22 -62.67 81.05
N ALA A 130 25.52 -62.04 79.91
CA ALA A 130 24.68 -61.05 79.27
C ALA A 130 24.65 -61.34 77.76
N PRO A 131 23.59 -60.94 77.03
CA PRO A 131 23.55 -61.09 75.58
C PRO A 131 24.72 -60.35 74.91
N THR A 132 25.47 -61.05 74.05
CA THR A 132 26.58 -60.48 73.30
C THR A 132 26.40 -60.66 71.80
N PHE A 133 26.69 -59.60 71.04
CA PHE A 133 26.73 -59.69 69.58
C PHE A 133 28.13 -60.07 69.11
N PRO A 134 28.27 -60.81 67.99
CA PRO A 134 29.59 -61.13 67.41
C PRO A 134 30.40 -59.88 67.04
N GLU A 135 29.72 -58.80 66.66
CA GLU A 135 30.31 -57.53 66.20
C GLU A 135 29.67 -56.35 66.95
N SER A 136 30.38 -55.22 67.04
CA SER A 136 29.87 -53.99 67.65
C SER A 136 29.21 -53.04 66.65
N GLU A 137 29.50 -53.19 65.36
CA GLU A 137 28.86 -52.46 64.25
C GLU A 137 28.62 -53.42 63.08
N GLN A 138 27.42 -53.39 62.50
CA GLN A 138 27.09 -54.07 61.25
C GLN A 138 26.67 -53.04 60.20
N ARG A 139 27.18 -53.18 58.97
CA ARG A 139 26.91 -52.28 57.84
C ARG A 139 25.99 -52.96 56.83
N LEU A 140 24.98 -52.22 56.36
CA LEU A 140 24.03 -52.68 55.34
C LEU A 140 23.98 -51.68 54.20
N GLU A 141 24.02 -52.17 52.97
CA GLU A 141 23.84 -51.34 51.79
C GLU A 141 22.46 -51.66 51.18
N ILE A 142 21.59 -50.65 51.09
CA ILE A 142 20.20 -50.83 50.63
C ILE A 142 19.94 -49.82 49.51
N GLY A 143 19.53 -50.30 48.33
CA GLY A 143 19.17 -49.41 47.21
C GLY A 143 17.90 -48.62 47.49
N GLU A 144 17.83 -47.37 47.04
CA GLU A 144 16.64 -46.55 47.30
C GLU A 144 15.36 -47.03 46.59
N ASN A 145 15.55 -47.81 45.52
CA ASN A 145 14.49 -48.52 44.79
C ASN A 145 14.04 -49.83 45.47
N THR A 146 14.54 -50.15 46.66
CA THR A 146 14.18 -51.37 47.39
C THR A 146 12.68 -51.36 47.73
N PRO A 147 11.93 -52.44 47.43
CA PRO A 147 10.50 -52.50 47.71
C PRO A 147 10.21 -52.54 49.22
N LEU A 148 9.06 -51.98 49.60
CA LEU A 148 8.60 -51.99 50.99
C LEU A 148 8.34 -53.43 51.46
N GLY A 149 8.68 -53.71 52.71
CA GLY A 149 8.55 -55.03 53.33
C GLY A 149 9.75 -55.96 53.13
N THR A 150 10.78 -55.55 52.37
CA THR A 150 12.03 -56.32 52.27
C THR A 150 12.68 -56.49 53.64
N ARG A 151 13.15 -57.72 53.91
CA ARG A 151 13.75 -58.15 55.18
C ARG A 151 15.26 -58.27 55.03
N PHE A 152 16.00 -57.72 55.98
CA PHE A 152 17.47 -57.77 56.06
C PHE A 152 17.86 -58.49 57.35
N GLN A 153 18.56 -59.61 57.23
CA GLN A 153 19.00 -60.40 58.37
C GLN A 153 20.09 -59.67 59.17
N ILE A 154 19.95 -59.64 60.49
CA ILE A 154 20.93 -59.07 61.43
C ILE A 154 21.58 -60.20 62.23
N HIS A 155 22.84 -60.01 62.64
CA HIS A 155 23.51 -60.97 63.52
C HIS A 155 22.75 -61.09 64.85
N ALA A 156 22.39 -62.32 65.23
CA ALA A 156 21.73 -62.60 66.51
C ALA A 156 22.73 -62.44 67.68
N ALA A 157 22.23 -61.93 68.80
CA ALA A 157 22.96 -61.95 70.07
C ALA A 157 22.98 -63.38 70.64
N ARG A 158 24.08 -63.73 71.30
CA ARG A 158 24.28 -65.01 71.97
C ARG A 158 24.40 -64.78 73.47
N ASP A 159 23.70 -65.59 74.24
CA ASP A 159 23.73 -65.59 75.69
C ASP A 159 23.98 -67.03 76.17
N PRO A 160 25.09 -67.29 76.89
CA PRO A 160 25.39 -68.61 77.45
C PRO A 160 24.32 -69.14 78.43
N ASP A 161 23.58 -68.23 79.08
CA ASP A 161 22.57 -68.56 80.08
C ASP A 161 21.38 -69.30 79.42
N PHE A 162 20.72 -70.19 80.15
CA PHE A 162 19.73 -71.11 79.59
C PHE A 162 18.28 -70.75 79.97
N GLY A 163 17.35 -71.06 79.07
CA GLY A 163 15.91 -70.95 79.34
C GLY A 163 15.45 -69.50 79.42
N THR A 164 14.87 -69.10 80.57
CA THR A 164 14.33 -67.75 80.74
C THR A 164 15.41 -66.68 80.89
N GLN A 165 16.63 -67.07 81.19
CA GLN A 165 17.80 -66.22 81.38
C GLN A 165 18.52 -65.94 80.06
N SER A 166 18.20 -66.66 78.98
CA SER A 166 18.74 -66.39 77.66
C SER A 166 18.08 -65.17 76.96
N VAL A 167 18.54 -64.85 75.75
CA VAL A 167 18.05 -63.71 74.96
C VAL A 167 16.53 -63.74 74.80
N ARG A 168 15.85 -62.71 75.33
CA ARG A 168 14.39 -62.66 75.36
C ARG A 168 13.79 -61.73 74.32
N LEU A 169 14.36 -60.54 74.17
CA LEU A 169 13.77 -59.47 73.37
C LEU A 169 14.86 -58.72 72.59
N TYR A 170 14.58 -58.45 71.32
CA TYR A 170 15.32 -57.49 70.51
C TYR A 170 14.51 -56.21 70.39
N LYS A 171 15.16 -55.06 70.56
CA LYS A 171 14.54 -53.75 70.43
C LYS A 171 15.42 -52.86 69.56
N LEU A 172 14.82 -52.32 68.51
CA LEU A 172 15.47 -51.37 67.61
C LEU A 172 15.21 -49.93 68.09
N THR A 173 16.16 -49.04 67.83
CA THR A 173 15.98 -47.59 68.03
C THR A 173 14.76 -47.10 67.27
N SER A 174 13.89 -46.33 67.94
CA SER A 174 12.67 -45.79 67.33
C SER A 174 13.02 -44.95 66.10
N ASN A 175 12.44 -45.32 64.97
CA ASN A 175 12.64 -44.65 63.70
C ASN A 175 11.44 -44.91 62.78
N ASP A 176 11.32 -44.13 61.72
CA ASP A 176 10.16 -44.10 60.83
C ASP A 176 10.26 -45.04 59.62
N ILE A 177 11.44 -45.60 59.37
CA ILE A 177 11.82 -46.20 58.08
C ILE A 177 12.02 -47.71 58.20
N PHE A 178 12.55 -48.16 59.33
CA PHE A 178 12.96 -49.53 59.62
C PHE A 178 12.24 -50.03 60.87
N ASP A 179 11.73 -51.25 60.79
CA ASP A 179 11.12 -51.98 61.90
C ASP A 179 11.91 -53.26 62.19
N ILE A 180 11.70 -53.88 63.35
CA ILE A 180 12.38 -55.11 63.75
C ILE A 180 11.38 -56.27 63.84
N GLU A 181 11.68 -57.35 63.14
CA GLU A 181 10.92 -58.61 63.17
C GLU A 181 11.85 -59.70 63.71
N VAL A 182 11.39 -60.48 64.68
CA VAL A 182 12.17 -61.59 65.25
C VAL A 182 11.52 -62.89 64.82
N SER A 183 12.32 -63.77 64.22
CA SER A 183 11.88 -65.14 63.90
C SER A 183 12.21 -66.05 65.07
N ASP A 184 11.17 -66.63 65.68
CA ASP A 184 11.32 -67.67 66.70
C ASP A 184 11.57 -69.02 66.01
N SER A 185 12.80 -69.53 66.07
CA SER A 185 13.09 -70.93 65.78
C SER A 185 13.19 -71.70 67.10
N GLU A 186 12.96 -73.03 67.09
CA GLU A 186 12.97 -73.87 68.30
C GLU A 186 14.30 -73.85 69.08
N GLU A 187 15.38 -73.34 68.47
CA GLU A 187 16.73 -73.31 69.05
C GLU A 187 17.32 -71.89 69.17
N ASP A 188 16.93 -70.91 68.33
CA ASP A 188 17.47 -69.53 68.38
C ASP A 188 16.46 -68.44 67.93
N LYS A 189 16.57 -67.24 68.52
CA LYS A 189 15.84 -66.03 68.09
C LYS A 189 16.67 -65.18 67.14
N VAL A 190 16.23 -65.05 65.88
CA VAL A 190 16.96 -64.33 64.83
C VAL A 190 16.28 -62.99 64.47
N PRO A 191 16.97 -61.83 64.61
CA PRO A 191 16.43 -60.53 64.25
C PRO A 191 16.55 -60.20 62.75
N PHE A 192 15.50 -59.60 62.19
CA PHE A 192 15.42 -59.06 60.82
C PHE A 192 14.96 -57.60 60.84
N ILE A 193 15.67 -56.73 60.12
CA ILE A 193 15.19 -55.37 59.86
C ILE A 193 14.28 -55.36 58.63
N VAL A 194 13.13 -54.70 58.75
CA VAL A 194 12.11 -54.60 57.69
C VAL A 194 11.97 -53.15 57.23
N LEU A 195 12.06 -52.92 55.92
CA LEU A 195 11.85 -51.59 55.34
C LEU A 195 10.35 -51.22 55.30
N LYS A 196 9.94 -50.18 56.03
CA LYS A 196 8.54 -49.70 56.11
C LYS A 196 8.24 -48.50 55.20
N LYS A 197 9.23 -47.65 54.95
CA LYS A 197 9.11 -46.47 54.08
C LYS A 197 10.18 -46.51 52.99
N SER A 198 9.90 -45.89 51.85
CA SER A 198 10.86 -45.77 50.75
C SER A 198 12.07 -44.95 51.19
N LEU A 199 13.24 -45.35 50.71
CA LEU A 199 14.49 -44.60 50.89
C LEU A 199 14.62 -43.58 49.76
N ASP A 200 15.39 -42.53 50.02
CA ASP A 200 15.67 -41.44 49.07
C ASP A 200 17.04 -40.90 49.45
N ARG A 201 18.04 -41.21 48.61
CA ARG A 201 19.44 -40.90 48.88
C ARG A 201 19.69 -39.40 48.80
N GLU A 202 19.06 -38.69 47.88
CA GLU A 202 19.13 -37.23 47.74
C GLU A 202 18.62 -36.50 48.99
N LYS A 203 17.63 -37.08 49.69
CA LYS A 203 17.20 -36.58 51.00
C LYS A 203 18.12 -37.01 52.14
N LYS A 204 18.48 -38.30 52.21
CA LYS A 204 19.30 -38.85 53.30
C LYS A 204 20.04 -40.13 52.88
N ALA A 205 21.34 -40.01 52.67
CA ALA A 205 22.19 -41.11 52.19
C ALA A 205 22.60 -42.15 53.25
N GLU A 206 22.46 -41.85 54.55
CA GLU A 206 22.91 -42.75 55.63
C GLU A 206 21.96 -42.74 56.84
N HIS A 207 21.66 -43.93 57.38
CA HIS A 207 20.88 -44.13 58.60
C HIS A 207 21.70 -44.89 59.65
N ARG A 208 21.77 -44.35 60.87
CA ARG A 208 22.46 -44.98 62.00
C ARG A 208 21.44 -45.38 63.06
N LEU A 209 21.33 -46.67 63.33
CA LEU A 209 20.37 -47.26 64.28
C LEU A 209 21.14 -48.07 65.33
N SER A 210 20.53 -48.32 66.48
CA SER A 210 21.06 -49.23 67.50
C SER A 210 20.04 -50.33 67.81
N LEU A 211 20.48 -51.58 67.81
CA LEU A 211 19.71 -52.76 68.15
C LEU A 211 20.17 -53.26 69.52
N THR A 212 19.24 -53.36 70.48
CA THR A 212 19.51 -53.84 71.83
C THR A 212 18.87 -55.21 72.03
N ALA A 213 19.66 -56.20 72.44
CA ALA A 213 19.18 -57.51 72.89
C ALA A 213 19.11 -57.52 74.41
N THR A 214 17.98 -57.91 75.00
CA THR A 214 17.80 -58.02 76.45
C THR A 214 17.45 -59.45 76.83
N ASP A 215 18.10 -59.97 77.87
CA ASP A 215 17.78 -61.27 78.45
C ASP A 215 16.43 -61.24 79.22
N GLY A 216 16.01 -62.39 79.75
CA GLY A 216 14.83 -62.49 80.61
C GLY A 216 15.12 -62.61 82.10
N GLY A 217 16.37 -62.38 82.53
CA GLY A 217 16.81 -62.45 83.91
C GLY A 217 16.28 -61.31 84.80
N ASN A 218 16.47 -61.44 86.11
CA ASN A 218 16.12 -60.43 87.11
C ASN A 218 17.29 -60.23 88.09
N PRO A 219 18.11 -59.16 87.96
CA PRO A 219 18.00 -58.05 87.00
C PRO A 219 18.30 -58.50 85.57
N SER A 220 17.64 -57.87 84.59
CA SER A 220 17.90 -58.15 83.18
C SER A 220 19.17 -57.46 82.70
N LYS A 221 19.95 -58.15 81.88
CA LYS A 221 21.14 -57.60 81.21
C LYS A 221 20.89 -57.48 79.71
N SER A 222 21.74 -56.68 79.06
CA SER A 222 21.53 -56.31 77.66
C SER A 222 22.83 -56.09 76.91
N GLY A 223 22.85 -56.51 75.64
CA GLY A 223 23.87 -56.18 74.64
C GLY A 223 23.34 -55.20 73.60
N SER A 224 24.23 -54.44 72.96
CA SER A 224 23.87 -53.48 71.90
C SER A 224 24.73 -53.66 70.65
N LEU A 225 24.12 -53.51 69.47
CA LEU A 225 24.75 -53.54 68.15
C LEU A 225 24.42 -52.24 67.41
N ASN A 226 25.44 -51.57 66.87
CA ASN A 226 25.24 -50.40 66.01
C ASN A 226 25.01 -50.85 64.57
N LEU A 227 24.03 -50.26 63.90
CA LEU A 227 23.66 -50.57 62.52
C LEU A 227 23.82 -49.32 61.67
N THR A 228 24.67 -49.41 60.66
CA THR A 228 24.92 -48.31 59.71
C THR A 228 24.40 -48.74 58.34
N ILE A 229 23.33 -48.08 57.89
CA ILE A 229 22.66 -48.37 56.63
C ILE A 229 23.01 -47.26 55.63
N THR A 230 23.70 -47.63 54.56
CA THR A 230 24.04 -46.72 53.45
C THR A 230 23.05 -46.91 52.31
N VAL A 231 22.44 -45.83 51.84
CA VAL A 231 21.48 -45.84 50.74
C VAL A 231 22.23 -45.80 49.41
N ILE A 232 22.06 -46.83 48.58
CA ILE A 232 22.68 -46.90 47.26
C ILE A 232 21.83 -46.10 46.26
N ASP A 233 22.52 -45.25 45.49
CA ASP A 233 21.97 -44.37 44.45
C ASP A 233 21.33 -45.16 43.31
N ALA A 234 20.15 -44.74 42.89
CA ALA A 234 19.49 -45.15 41.67
C ALA A 234 19.34 -43.93 40.74
N ASN A 235 19.50 -44.13 39.44
CA ASN A 235 19.35 -43.05 38.46
C ASN A 235 17.86 -42.69 38.24
N ASP A 236 17.22 -42.08 39.24
CA ASP A 236 15.82 -41.67 39.27
C ASP A 236 15.62 -40.16 38.97
N ASN A 237 16.71 -39.39 38.96
CA ASN A 237 16.74 -37.95 38.70
C ASN A 237 17.22 -37.63 37.27
N ARG A 238 16.31 -37.11 36.43
CA ARG A 238 16.63 -36.67 35.06
C ARG A 238 17.30 -35.29 35.03
N PRO A 239 18.24 -35.02 34.09
CA PRO A 239 18.79 -33.67 33.90
C PRO A 239 17.72 -32.68 33.41
N VAL A 240 17.78 -31.44 33.92
CA VAL A 240 16.86 -30.34 33.55
C VAL A 240 17.65 -29.23 32.84
N PHE A 241 17.20 -28.84 31.64
CA PHE A 241 17.79 -27.75 30.87
C PHE A 241 16.99 -26.45 31.05
N ILE A 242 17.68 -25.32 31.18
CA ILE A 242 17.08 -23.98 31.26
C ILE A 242 17.13 -23.35 29.87
N MET A 243 15.98 -22.92 29.35
CA MET A 243 15.87 -22.22 28.06
C MET A 243 15.88 -20.70 28.28
N ILE A 244 16.89 -20.02 27.74
CA ILE A 244 16.94 -18.55 27.70
C ILE A 244 16.30 -18.09 26.40
N LYS A 245 15.23 -17.28 26.49
CA LYS A 245 14.62 -16.60 25.35
C LYS A 245 15.05 -15.13 25.37
N ILE A 246 15.81 -14.71 24.36
CA ILE A 246 16.17 -13.31 24.15
C ILE A 246 14.95 -12.61 23.53
N ARG A 247 14.60 -11.44 24.07
CA ARG A 247 13.53 -10.59 23.54
C ARG A 247 14.16 -9.53 22.64
N ASP A 248 13.55 -9.32 21.50
CA ASP A 248 13.91 -8.27 20.54
C ASP A 248 13.62 -6.86 21.10
N ILE A 249 14.47 -5.89 20.74
CA ILE A 249 14.31 -4.47 21.07
C ILE A 249 14.41 -3.66 19.77
N ASN A 250 13.66 -2.56 19.66
CA ASN A 250 13.66 -1.72 18.45
C ASN A 250 14.96 -0.89 18.37
N ASP A 251 16.05 -1.49 17.90
CA ASP A 251 17.38 -0.86 17.82
C ASP A 251 17.90 -0.69 16.38
N ASN A 252 17.18 -1.22 15.39
CA ASN A 252 17.44 -0.99 13.98
C ASN A 252 16.38 -0.06 13.42
N LYS A 253 16.83 0.89 12.58
CA LYS A 253 15.91 1.73 11.81
C LYS A 253 15.69 1.12 10.43
N PRO A 254 14.56 1.41 9.77
CA PRO A 254 14.32 0.92 8.42
C PRO A 254 15.36 1.42 7.41
N GLU A 255 15.73 0.58 6.45
CA GLU A 255 16.59 0.90 5.32
C GLU A 255 15.77 0.89 4.02
N ILE A 256 15.88 1.95 3.22
CA ILE A 256 15.16 2.13 1.96
C ILE A 256 16.14 1.97 0.79
N GLU A 257 15.91 0.96 -0.03
CA GLU A 257 16.58 0.75 -1.31
C GLU A 257 15.65 1.13 -2.46
N VAL A 258 16.15 1.96 -3.38
CA VAL A 258 15.39 2.41 -4.55
C VAL A 258 16.08 1.91 -5.80
N THR A 259 15.35 1.14 -6.60
CA THR A 259 15.78 0.62 -7.89
C THR A 259 15.02 1.37 -9.00
N PRO A 260 15.60 2.42 -9.59
CA PRO A 260 14.95 3.18 -10.66
C PRO A 260 14.84 2.34 -11.93
N LEU A 261 13.67 2.32 -12.57
CA LEU A 261 13.52 1.78 -13.93
C LEU A 261 13.88 2.84 -14.97
N SER A 262 13.42 4.07 -14.75
CA SER A 262 13.80 5.23 -15.55
C SER A 262 13.82 6.49 -14.68
N ASN A 263 14.83 7.34 -14.88
CA ASN A 263 14.90 8.66 -14.26
C ASN A 263 14.23 9.75 -15.13
N LEU A 264 13.87 9.40 -16.38
CA LEU A 264 13.27 10.29 -17.36
C LEU A 264 11.94 9.68 -17.81
N ILE A 265 10.84 10.34 -17.48
CA ILE A 265 9.47 9.83 -17.71
C ILE A 265 8.76 10.77 -18.69
N PRO A 266 8.34 10.28 -19.87
CA PRO A 266 7.55 11.07 -20.82
C PRO A 266 6.28 11.63 -20.17
N GLU A 267 5.91 12.87 -20.45
CA GLU A 267 4.70 13.48 -19.84
C GLU A 267 3.39 12.83 -20.28
N ASP A 268 3.36 12.24 -21.48
CA ASP A 268 2.25 11.46 -22.02
C ASP A 268 2.08 10.08 -21.35
N SER A 269 2.91 9.76 -20.36
CA SER A 269 2.83 8.53 -19.57
C SER A 269 1.46 8.38 -18.93
N LYS A 270 0.85 7.20 -19.14
CA LYS A 270 -0.46 6.87 -18.57
C LYS A 270 -0.38 6.84 -17.05
N THR A 271 -1.49 7.15 -16.40
CA THR A 271 -1.67 6.93 -14.96
C THR A 271 -1.43 5.46 -14.60
N GLY A 272 -0.67 5.19 -13.55
CA GLY A 272 -0.25 3.85 -13.12
C GLY A 272 1.06 3.35 -13.74
N THR A 273 1.79 4.20 -14.47
CA THR A 273 3.10 3.84 -15.03
C THR A 273 4.12 3.71 -13.90
N VAL A 274 4.87 2.61 -13.88
CA VAL A 274 5.88 2.31 -12.84
C VAL A 274 7.19 3.01 -13.16
N ILE A 275 7.70 3.78 -12.20
CA ILE A 275 8.91 4.61 -12.33
C ILE A 275 10.11 3.93 -11.65
N ALA A 276 9.89 3.42 -10.44
CA ALA A 276 10.92 2.79 -9.62
C ALA A 276 10.31 1.72 -8.72
N LEU A 277 11.13 0.75 -8.34
CA LEU A 277 10.82 -0.23 -7.30
C LEU A 277 11.51 0.19 -6.00
N ILE A 278 10.77 0.11 -4.91
CA ILE A 278 11.23 0.52 -3.58
C ILE A 278 11.15 -0.71 -2.68
N SER A 279 12.29 -1.09 -2.13
CA SER A 279 12.41 -2.15 -1.13
C SER A 279 12.72 -1.50 0.21
N VAL A 280 11.97 -1.89 1.25
CA VAL A 280 12.21 -1.42 2.61
C VAL A 280 12.49 -2.61 3.50
N THR A 281 13.60 -2.56 4.23
CA THR A 281 14.01 -3.64 5.12
C THR A 281 14.26 -3.10 6.52
N ASP A 282 13.85 -3.87 7.51
CA ASP A 282 14.18 -3.63 8.91
C ASP A 282 14.75 -4.94 9.48
N ARG A 283 15.79 -4.82 10.33
CA ARG A 283 16.49 -5.97 10.90
C ARG A 283 15.85 -6.46 12.20
N ASP A 284 14.92 -5.69 12.76
CA ASP A 284 14.19 -6.05 13.96
C ASP A 284 13.08 -7.05 13.65
N SER A 285 12.46 -7.62 14.68
CA SER A 285 11.46 -8.68 14.56
C SER A 285 10.06 -8.22 14.99
N GLU A 286 9.05 -8.98 14.60
CA GLU A 286 7.66 -8.75 14.99
C GLU A 286 7.15 -7.33 14.63
N VAL A 287 6.77 -6.54 15.63
CA VAL A 287 6.26 -5.18 15.45
C VAL A 287 7.39 -4.19 15.21
N ASN A 288 8.57 -4.44 15.80
CA ASN A 288 9.76 -3.60 15.61
C ASN A 288 10.24 -3.66 14.15
N GLY A 289 10.23 -4.85 13.53
CA GLY A 289 10.59 -5.02 12.13
C GLY A 289 9.50 -4.63 11.10
N LYS A 290 8.29 -4.27 11.57
CA LYS A 290 7.16 -3.99 10.67
C LYS A 290 7.18 -2.52 10.24
N VAL A 291 7.21 -2.29 8.93
CA VAL A 291 7.43 -0.95 8.37
C VAL A 291 6.21 -0.43 7.61
N THR A 292 5.95 0.86 7.73
CA THR A 292 4.96 1.60 6.94
C THR A 292 5.66 2.67 6.11
N CYS A 293 5.38 2.70 4.80
CA CYS A 293 5.94 3.69 3.89
C CYS A 293 4.93 4.77 3.52
N LYS A 294 5.41 6.00 3.41
CA LYS A 294 4.63 7.17 2.97
C LYS A 294 5.44 8.00 1.99
N ILE A 295 4.73 8.65 1.09
CA ILE A 295 5.27 9.59 0.11
C ILE A 295 4.77 11.00 0.44
N SER A 296 5.46 12.03 -0.04
CA SER A 296 5.05 13.42 0.16
C SER A 296 3.66 13.69 -0.45
N ASP A 297 2.84 14.48 0.25
CA ASP A 297 1.53 14.88 -0.24
C ASP A 297 1.64 15.95 -1.34
N GLY A 298 0.63 16.01 -2.22
CA GLY A 298 0.50 17.07 -3.23
C GLY A 298 1.34 16.88 -4.51
N ILE A 299 1.95 15.71 -4.71
CA ILE A 299 2.69 15.35 -5.93
C ILE A 299 1.89 14.36 -6.80
N PRO A 300 2.14 14.30 -8.13
CA PRO A 300 1.40 13.43 -9.05
C PRO A 300 1.86 11.97 -9.01
N PHE A 301 2.39 11.49 -7.88
CA PHE A 301 2.92 10.13 -7.70
C PHE A 301 2.29 9.45 -6.48
N ASP A 302 2.29 8.12 -6.50
CA ASP A 302 1.80 7.31 -5.39
C ASP A 302 2.65 6.06 -5.20
N LEU A 303 2.52 5.43 -4.03
CA LEU A 303 3.17 4.16 -3.71
C LEU A 303 2.13 3.03 -3.72
N THR A 304 2.25 2.12 -4.67
CA THR A 304 1.43 0.92 -4.74
C THR A 304 2.16 -0.28 -4.13
N PRO A 305 1.62 -0.93 -3.09
CA PRO A 305 2.25 -2.09 -2.49
C PRO A 305 2.31 -3.27 -3.47
N SER A 306 3.39 -4.03 -3.43
CA SER A 306 3.59 -5.24 -4.22
C SER A 306 3.03 -6.48 -3.52
N ILE A 307 3.14 -7.64 -4.18
CA ILE A 307 2.77 -8.95 -3.62
C ILE A 307 3.73 -9.35 -2.49
N GLU A 308 5.02 -8.99 -2.63
CA GLU A 308 6.02 -9.23 -1.59
C GLU A 308 5.92 -8.16 -0.50
N GLU A 309 5.99 -8.59 0.75
CA GLU A 309 5.93 -7.71 1.91
C GLU A 309 7.08 -6.68 1.87
N ASN A 310 6.78 -5.45 2.29
CA ASN A 310 7.71 -4.30 2.30
C ASN A 310 8.32 -3.91 0.93
N MET A 311 7.77 -4.41 -0.17
CA MET A 311 8.07 -3.89 -1.51
C MET A 311 6.94 -2.99 -2.02
N TYR A 312 7.34 -1.86 -2.61
CA TYR A 312 6.44 -0.86 -3.18
C TYR A 312 6.88 -0.53 -4.60
N SER A 313 5.91 -0.17 -5.43
CA SER A 313 6.13 0.39 -6.76
C SER A 313 5.74 1.86 -6.73
N LEU A 314 6.66 2.72 -7.16
CA LEU A 314 6.39 4.13 -7.36
C LEU A 314 5.70 4.32 -8.71
N VAL A 315 4.48 4.84 -8.70
CA VAL A 315 3.64 4.97 -9.89
C VAL A 315 3.13 6.39 -10.11
N THR A 316 2.80 6.72 -11.35
CA THR A 316 2.11 7.98 -11.68
C THR A 316 0.65 7.93 -11.20
N LYS A 317 0.24 8.92 -10.40
CA LYS A 317 -1.12 9.06 -9.87
C LYS A 317 -2.02 9.87 -10.78
N SER A 318 -1.47 10.90 -11.41
CA SER A 318 -2.15 11.80 -12.34
C SER A 318 -1.31 12.00 -13.60
N ARG A 319 -1.87 12.72 -14.58
CA ARG A 319 -1.11 13.13 -15.77
C ARG A 319 0.06 14.03 -15.37
N LEU A 320 1.16 13.88 -16.08
CA LEU A 320 2.32 14.74 -15.99
C LEU A 320 2.22 15.79 -17.09
N ASP A 321 2.85 16.94 -16.85
CA ASP A 321 2.88 18.09 -17.74
C ASP A 321 4.22 18.79 -17.46
N ARG A 322 5.10 18.77 -18.45
CA ARG A 322 6.47 19.26 -18.36
C ARG A 322 6.50 20.78 -18.39
N GLU A 323 5.62 21.43 -19.15
CA GLU A 323 5.48 22.89 -19.23
C GLU A 323 5.10 23.47 -17.87
N THR A 324 4.31 22.72 -17.09
CA THR A 324 3.99 23.07 -15.69
C THR A 324 5.15 22.76 -14.73
N ALA A 325 5.74 21.56 -14.80
CA ALA A 325 6.85 21.17 -13.92
C ALA A 325 7.79 20.13 -14.54
N THR A 326 9.06 20.49 -14.68
CA THR A 326 10.10 19.69 -15.34
C THR A 326 10.77 18.64 -14.44
N LEU A 327 10.76 18.85 -13.12
CA LEU A 327 11.46 18.04 -12.14
C LEU A 327 10.63 17.88 -10.87
N TYR A 328 10.53 16.65 -10.39
CA TYR A 328 9.89 16.33 -9.12
C TYR A 328 10.90 15.71 -8.15
N GLU A 329 11.00 16.29 -6.95
CA GLU A 329 11.77 15.74 -5.84
C GLU A 329 10.84 14.97 -4.89
N ILE A 330 10.84 13.66 -5.04
CA ILE A 330 9.95 12.77 -4.32
C ILE A 330 10.62 12.33 -3.03
N THR A 331 10.03 12.68 -1.89
CA THR A 331 10.52 12.24 -0.58
C THR A 331 9.69 11.06 -0.08
N ILE A 332 10.36 9.93 0.16
CA ILE A 332 9.82 8.68 0.68
C ILE A 332 10.27 8.56 2.14
N THR A 333 9.31 8.31 3.03
CA THR A 333 9.54 8.09 4.46
C THR A 333 9.08 6.69 4.84
N ALA A 334 9.99 5.89 5.38
CA ALA A 334 9.67 4.60 6.00
C ALA A 334 9.72 4.76 7.52
N THR A 335 8.73 4.22 8.23
CA THR A 335 8.63 4.28 9.69
C THR A 335 8.28 2.90 10.22
N ASP A 336 9.05 2.40 11.17
CA ASP A 336 8.75 1.15 11.86
C ASP A 336 7.50 1.29 12.76
N CYS A 337 7.02 0.17 13.29
CA CYS A 337 5.90 0.15 14.24
C CYS A 337 6.36 0.01 15.69
N GLY A 338 7.66 0.14 15.97
CA GLY A 338 8.25 -0.03 17.30
C GLY A 338 7.91 1.11 18.26
N GLU A 339 8.28 0.94 19.53
CA GLU A 339 8.16 1.99 20.56
C GLU A 339 9.53 2.23 21.23
N PRO A 340 10.20 3.37 20.98
CA PRO A 340 9.80 4.48 20.09
C PRO A 340 9.91 4.09 18.60
N GLN A 341 9.14 4.77 17.76
CA GLN A 341 9.21 4.58 16.31
C GLN A 341 10.49 5.16 15.73
N LEU A 342 11.17 4.43 14.86
CA LEU A 342 12.31 4.92 14.09
C LEU A 342 11.90 5.09 12.61
N SER A 343 12.40 6.15 12.00
CA SER A 343 12.06 6.52 10.62
C SER A 343 13.28 6.86 9.78
N THR A 344 13.25 6.48 8.51
CA THR A 344 14.26 6.82 7.50
C THR A 344 13.61 7.54 6.33
N VAL A 345 14.31 8.54 5.80
CA VAL A 345 13.85 9.38 4.69
C VAL A 345 14.81 9.22 3.51
N LYS A 346 14.26 9.06 2.30
CA LYS A 346 15.01 8.97 1.03
C LYS A 346 14.36 9.86 -0.02
N THR A 347 15.19 10.60 -0.76
CA THR A 347 14.73 11.49 -1.85
C THR A 347 15.09 10.90 -3.21
N LEU A 348 14.14 10.94 -4.15
CA LEU A 348 14.29 10.51 -5.53
C LEU A 348 13.95 11.68 -6.47
N SER A 349 14.85 12.00 -7.40
CA SER A 349 14.64 13.02 -8.43
C SER A 349 14.11 12.38 -9.72
N VAL A 350 12.90 12.77 -10.14
CA VAL A 350 12.28 12.30 -11.39
C VAL A 350 12.17 13.45 -12.37
N GLN A 351 12.78 13.31 -13.54
CA GLN A 351 12.70 14.28 -14.62
C GLN A 351 11.56 13.91 -15.57
N VAL A 352 10.80 14.92 -16.00
CA VAL A 352 9.76 14.75 -17.02
C VAL A 352 10.37 15.00 -18.40
N ALA A 353 10.18 14.04 -19.30
CA ALA A 353 10.60 14.13 -20.69
C ALA A 353 9.53 14.84 -21.52
N ASP A 354 9.99 15.73 -22.38
CA ASP A 354 9.20 16.49 -23.35
C ASP A 354 8.60 15.58 -24.41
N VAL A 355 7.31 15.76 -24.68
CA VAL A 355 6.55 15.14 -25.76
C VAL A 355 5.90 16.25 -26.57
N ASN A 356 5.90 16.11 -27.91
CA ASN A 356 5.34 17.13 -28.80
C ASN A 356 3.80 17.20 -28.70
N ASP A 357 3.28 17.91 -27.70
CA ASP A 357 1.84 18.03 -27.43
C ASP A 357 1.32 19.48 -27.51
N ASN A 358 2.21 20.47 -27.62
CA ASN A 358 1.85 21.85 -27.93
C ASN A 358 2.12 22.15 -29.40
N ALA A 359 1.16 22.79 -30.07
CA ALA A 359 1.35 23.28 -31.43
C ALA A 359 1.82 24.74 -31.40
N PRO A 360 2.59 25.22 -32.41
CA PRO A 360 3.00 26.63 -32.46
C PRO A 360 1.80 27.59 -32.42
N ILE A 361 1.87 28.66 -31.62
CA ILE A 361 0.75 29.61 -31.45
C ILE A 361 1.14 31.01 -31.91
N PHE A 362 0.32 31.59 -32.80
CA PHE A 362 0.38 33.01 -33.12
C PHE A 362 -0.41 33.83 -32.08
N ARG A 363 0.19 34.89 -31.55
CA ARG A 363 -0.46 35.74 -30.52
C ARG A 363 -1.69 36.50 -31.02
N GLN A 364 -1.76 36.75 -32.33
CA GLN A 364 -2.82 37.51 -32.98
C GLN A 364 -3.20 36.82 -34.29
N ASN A 365 -4.50 36.64 -34.52
CA ASN A 365 -5.06 36.11 -35.77
C ASN A 365 -6.47 36.70 -35.94
N PRO A 366 -6.76 37.47 -36.99
CA PRO A 366 -5.89 37.80 -38.13
C PRO A 366 -4.84 38.88 -37.81
N LEU A 367 -3.82 38.99 -38.67
CA LEU A 367 -2.83 40.07 -38.66
C LEU A 367 -3.14 41.08 -39.77
N GLU A 368 -2.91 42.36 -39.51
CA GLU A 368 -3.09 43.43 -40.50
C GLU A 368 -1.74 44.02 -40.92
N LEU A 369 -1.51 44.06 -42.23
CA LEU A 369 -0.34 44.65 -42.87
C LEU A 369 -0.77 45.81 -43.76
N TYR A 370 -0.22 47.00 -43.50
CA TYR A 370 -0.36 48.17 -44.35
C TYR A 370 0.93 48.37 -45.15
N LEU A 371 0.87 48.13 -46.46
CA LEU A 371 2.02 48.19 -47.35
C LEU A 371 1.87 49.36 -48.31
N VAL A 372 2.86 50.23 -48.36
CA VAL A 372 2.89 51.33 -49.33
C VAL A 372 3.17 50.76 -50.72
N GLU A 373 2.45 51.22 -51.73
CA GLU A 373 2.68 50.81 -53.12
C GLU A 373 4.06 51.23 -53.64
N ASN A 374 4.43 50.76 -54.83
CA ASN A 374 5.75 50.96 -55.42
C ASN A 374 6.89 50.49 -54.51
N ASN A 375 6.62 49.47 -53.67
CA ASN A 375 7.60 48.88 -52.79
C ASN A 375 8.76 48.27 -53.59
N THR A 376 9.97 48.36 -53.05
CA THR A 376 11.16 47.77 -53.66
C THR A 376 11.08 46.25 -53.65
N PRO A 377 11.18 45.57 -54.82
CA PRO A 377 11.23 44.11 -54.86
C PRO A 377 12.43 43.55 -54.08
N GLY A 378 12.21 42.48 -53.34
CA GLY A 378 13.19 41.80 -52.50
C GLY A 378 13.29 42.31 -51.06
N THR A 379 12.62 43.42 -50.70
CA THR A 379 12.67 43.93 -49.32
C THR A 379 11.67 43.23 -48.41
N SER A 380 12.02 43.13 -47.14
CA SER A 380 11.09 42.68 -46.11
C SER A 380 9.99 43.70 -45.87
N ILE A 381 8.74 43.24 -45.93
CA ILE A 381 7.54 44.05 -45.77
C ILE A 381 6.86 43.82 -44.41
N PHE A 382 7.02 42.63 -43.82
CA PHE A 382 6.37 42.24 -42.58
C PHE A 382 7.10 41.07 -41.93
N SER A 383 6.78 40.76 -40.67
CA SER A 383 7.30 39.59 -39.97
C SER A 383 6.21 38.96 -39.11
N VAL A 384 6.10 37.64 -39.16
CA VAL A 384 5.22 36.87 -38.28
C VAL A 384 6.04 36.12 -37.24
N SER A 385 5.45 35.85 -36.09
CA SER A 385 6.10 35.07 -35.03
C SER A 385 5.05 34.22 -34.32
N ALA A 386 5.32 32.92 -34.27
CA ALA A 386 4.64 31.95 -33.43
C ALA A 386 5.54 31.58 -32.24
N VAL A 387 4.93 31.07 -31.18
CA VAL A 387 5.61 30.56 -29.98
C VAL A 387 5.13 29.14 -29.74
N ASP A 388 6.08 28.25 -29.48
CA ASP A 388 5.83 26.89 -29.04
C ASP A 388 6.36 26.73 -27.61
N ASN A 389 5.63 25.98 -26.78
CA ASN A 389 5.95 25.81 -25.36
C ASN A 389 6.81 24.56 -25.09
N ASP A 390 6.94 23.67 -26.08
CA ASP A 390 7.73 22.44 -25.98
C ASP A 390 9.24 22.74 -25.94
N LEU A 391 10.09 21.72 -25.99
CA LEU A 391 11.54 21.87 -25.86
C LEU A 391 12.31 21.41 -27.12
N ASN A 392 13.39 22.13 -27.43
CA ASN A 392 14.33 21.79 -28.50
C ASN A 392 13.64 21.63 -29.87
N GLU A 393 13.71 20.45 -30.49
CA GLU A 393 13.16 20.15 -31.82
C GLU A 393 11.62 20.24 -31.83
N ASN A 394 10.95 19.85 -30.74
CA ASN A 394 9.51 19.95 -30.59
C ASN A 394 9.04 21.42 -30.55
N ALA A 395 9.91 22.37 -30.15
CA ALA A 395 9.63 23.80 -30.24
C ALA A 395 10.33 24.51 -31.41
N ALA A 396 11.02 23.79 -32.29
CA ALA A 396 11.73 24.38 -33.41
C ALA A 396 10.77 24.68 -34.56
N ILE A 397 10.34 25.94 -34.65
CA ILE A 397 9.32 26.38 -35.60
C ILE A 397 9.90 26.66 -36.98
N THR A 398 9.22 26.17 -38.01
CA THR A 398 9.44 26.52 -39.41
C THR A 398 8.21 27.20 -40.02
N TYR A 399 8.41 28.27 -40.78
CA TYR A 399 7.34 29.05 -41.40
C TYR A 399 7.20 28.76 -42.89
N HIS A 400 5.97 28.64 -43.38
CA HIS A 400 5.68 28.54 -44.81
C HIS A 400 4.37 29.26 -45.19
N ILE A 401 4.33 29.83 -46.40
CA ILE A 401 3.12 30.45 -46.96
C ILE A 401 2.30 29.37 -47.67
N VAL A 402 1.02 29.27 -47.34
CA VAL A 402 0.08 28.40 -48.05
C VAL A 402 -0.17 28.97 -49.43
N ARG A 403 0.12 28.17 -50.46
CA ARG A 403 -0.15 28.51 -51.86
C ARG A 403 -1.42 27.78 -52.29
N SER A 404 -2.39 28.51 -52.83
CA SER A 404 -3.68 27.94 -53.24
C SER A 404 -3.73 27.78 -54.76
N ASP A 405 -4.15 26.61 -55.23
CA ASP A 405 -4.14 26.23 -56.66
C ASP A 405 -5.34 26.79 -57.47
N GLU A 406 -6.20 27.62 -56.86
CA GLU A 406 -7.39 28.16 -57.52
C GLU A 406 -7.12 29.50 -58.25
N LEU A 407 -7.80 29.67 -59.40
CA LEU A 407 -7.66 30.68 -60.46
C LEU A 407 -7.56 32.19 -60.09
N GLN A 408 -7.55 32.58 -58.82
CA GLN A 408 -7.18 33.95 -58.45
C GLN A 408 -5.68 34.09 -58.65
N ARG A 409 -5.26 35.11 -59.41
CA ARG A 409 -3.84 35.48 -59.60
C ARG A 409 -3.13 35.40 -58.24
N ASP A 410 -2.41 34.31 -58.00
CA ASP A 410 -2.04 33.95 -56.64
C ASP A 410 -0.94 34.91 -56.16
N MET A 411 -1.36 35.96 -55.46
CA MET A 411 -0.47 37.01 -54.94
C MET A 411 0.54 36.42 -53.95
N THR A 412 0.29 35.21 -53.43
CA THR A 412 1.27 34.47 -52.61
C THR A 412 2.53 34.10 -53.39
N SER A 413 2.48 33.99 -54.72
CA SER A 413 3.66 33.79 -55.58
C SER A 413 4.58 35.01 -55.62
N PHE A 414 4.07 36.20 -55.24
CA PHE A 414 4.85 37.43 -55.14
C PHE A 414 5.38 37.65 -53.72
N LEU A 415 5.17 36.69 -52.83
CA LEU A 415 5.66 36.73 -51.46
C LEU A 415 6.62 35.56 -51.22
N ASN A 416 7.62 35.84 -50.39
CA ASN A 416 8.49 34.82 -49.84
C ASN A 416 8.53 34.98 -48.32
N VAL A 417 8.59 33.87 -47.60
CA VAL A 417 8.79 33.86 -46.14
C VAL A 417 10.12 33.18 -45.85
N ASN A 418 10.92 33.77 -44.97
CA ASN A 418 12.06 33.11 -44.40
C ASN A 418 11.57 32.08 -43.38
N SER A 419 11.93 30.81 -43.61
CA SER A 419 11.44 29.68 -42.83
C SER A 419 11.90 29.67 -41.37
N GLU A 420 12.99 30.35 -41.02
CA GLU A 420 13.57 30.33 -39.67
C GLU A 420 13.07 31.49 -38.80
N ASN A 421 12.96 32.70 -39.38
CA ASN A 421 12.65 33.91 -38.61
C ASN A 421 11.27 34.52 -38.91
N GLY A 422 10.50 33.92 -39.82
CA GLY A 422 9.15 34.38 -40.17
C GLY A 422 9.10 35.73 -40.90
N GLN A 423 10.23 36.21 -41.41
CA GLN A 423 10.31 37.47 -42.16
C GLN A 423 9.73 37.30 -43.56
N ILE A 424 8.77 38.15 -43.93
CA ILE A 424 8.08 38.13 -45.21
C ILE A 424 8.65 39.24 -46.10
N SER A 425 9.02 38.86 -47.33
CA SER A 425 9.54 39.75 -48.36
C SER A 425 8.66 39.75 -49.60
N ALA A 426 8.46 40.92 -50.20
CA ALA A 426 7.76 41.06 -51.47
C ALA A 426 8.73 40.84 -52.63
N LEU A 427 8.46 39.89 -53.52
CA LEU A 427 9.25 39.60 -54.71
C LEU A 427 8.91 40.53 -55.90
N LYS A 428 7.80 41.28 -55.80
CA LYS A 428 7.37 42.28 -56.78
C LYS A 428 6.93 43.56 -56.09
N SER A 429 6.87 44.64 -56.85
CA SER A 429 6.19 45.86 -56.44
C SER A 429 4.68 45.67 -56.57
N PHE A 430 3.93 46.18 -55.60
CA PHE A 430 2.48 46.27 -55.64
C PHE A 430 2.05 47.67 -56.08
N ASP A 431 0.92 47.73 -56.75
CA ASP A 431 0.33 48.90 -57.41
C ASP A 431 -1.12 49.01 -56.95
N PHE A 432 -1.49 50.15 -56.38
CA PHE A 432 -2.77 50.38 -55.73
C PHE A 432 -3.92 50.40 -56.74
N GLU A 433 -3.69 50.94 -57.94
CA GLU A 433 -4.65 51.05 -59.03
C GLU A 433 -5.10 49.65 -59.49
N ILE A 434 -4.17 48.68 -59.51
CA ILE A 434 -4.44 47.29 -59.85
C ILE A 434 -4.99 46.49 -58.67
N LEU A 435 -4.38 46.58 -57.48
CA LEU A 435 -4.72 45.73 -56.33
C LEU A 435 -4.69 46.49 -55.00
N LYS A 436 -5.87 46.70 -54.42
CA LYS A 436 -6.04 47.47 -53.18
C LYS A 436 -5.90 46.64 -51.91
N ARG A 437 -6.25 45.35 -51.97
CA ARG A 437 -6.20 44.43 -50.83
C ARG A 437 -6.09 42.98 -51.28
N PHE A 438 -5.44 42.17 -50.47
CA PHE A 438 -5.45 40.71 -50.61
C PHE A 438 -5.17 40.07 -49.26
N GLN A 439 -5.36 38.76 -49.16
CA GLN A 439 -5.07 37.99 -47.95
C GLN A 439 -4.24 36.76 -48.31
N PHE A 440 -3.42 36.31 -47.37
CA PHE A 440 -2.69 35.06 -47.48
C PHE A 440 -2.55 34.40 -46.10
N GLN A 441 -2.24 33.10 -46.09
CA GLN A 441 -2.05 32.34 -44.87
C GLN A 441 -0.59 31.94 -44.69
N VAL A 442 -0.09 32.13 -43.48
CA VAL A 442 1.22 31.60 -43.06
C VAL A 442 0.98 30.50 -42.05
N VAL A 443 1.64 29.37 -42.24
CA VAL A 443 1.62 28.24 -41.32
C VAL A 443 2.96 28.19 -40.59
N ALA A 444 2.89 28.04 -39.28
CA ALA A 444 4.02 27.67 -38.44
C ALA A 444 3.90 26.17 -38.13
N THR A 445 4.99 25.43 -38.31
CA THR A 445 5.06 23.99 -38.05
C THR A 445 6.28 23.71 -37.18
N ASP A 446 6.09 23.01 -36.08
CA ASP A 446 7.21 22.54 -35.26
C ASP A 446 8.05 21.49 -36.02
N SER A 447 9.17 21.06 -35.43
CA SER A 447 10.00 19.98 -35.96
C SER A 447 9.80 18.66 -35.20
N GLY A 448 8.71 18.55 -34.44
CA GLY A 448 8.39 17.37 -33.64
C GLY A 448 7.89 16.19 -34.48
N THR A 449 7.76 15.02 -33.84
CA THR A 449 7.24 13.81 -34.48
C THR A 449 6.10 13.20 -33.66
N PRO A 450 4.83 13.25 -34.12
CA PRO A 450 4.36 13.88 -35.36
C PRO A 450 4.46 15.42 -35.29
N PRO A 451 4.62 16.11 -36.43
CA PRO A 451 4.71 17.56 -36.43
C PRO A 451 3.34 18.20 -36.19
N LEU A 452 3.28 19.21 -35.32
CA LEU A 452 2.08 20.02 -35.09
C LEU A 452 2.22 21.37 -35.79
N SER A 453 1.08 21.92 -36.22
CA SER A 453 1.07 23.15 -36.99
C SER A 453 -0.16 24.00 -36.71
N ASN A 454 -0.01 25.30 -36.92
CA ASN A 454 -1.06 26.28 -36.80
C ASN A 454 -0.90 27.35 -37.87
N ASN A 455 -1.99 28.02 -38.24
CA ASN A 455 -1.98 29.02 -39.30
C ASN A 455 -2.48 30.39 -38.82
N VAL A 456 -2.00 31.44 -39.49
CA VAL A 456 -2.44 32.82 -39.29
C VAL A 456 -2.80 33.43 -40.63
N THR A 457 -3.92 34.16 -40.67
CA THR A 457 -4.34 34.91 -41.85
C THR A 457 -3.78 36.33 -41.77
N VAL A 458 -3.06 36.76 -42.81
CA VAL A 458 -2.53 38.12 -42.94
C VAL A 458 -3.35 38.87 -43.98
N ASN A 459 -4.01 39.93 -43.53
CA ASN A 459 -4.76 40.86 -44.36
C ASN A 459 -3.84 42.00 -44.80
N VAL A 460 -3.64 42.12 -46.11
CA VAL A 460 -2.77 43.14 -46.70
C VAL A 460 -3.61 44.27 -47.29
N PHE A 461 -3.33 45.49 -46.86
CA PHE A 461 -3.90 46.72 -47.37
C PHE A 461 -2.80 47.52 -48.07
N ILE A 462 -2.98 47.78 -49.36
CA ILE A 462 -2.06 48.63 -50.12
C ILE A 462 -2.42 50.09 -49.86
N LEU A 463 -1.42 50.90 -49.53
CA LEU A 463 -1.53 52.34 -49.32
C LEU A 463 -1.08 53.08 -50.58
N ASP A 464 -1.98 53.93 -51.06
CA ASP A 464 -1.84 54.82 -52.23
C ASP A 464 -0.75 55.90 -52.01
N GLN A 465 0.05 56.11 -53.05
CA GLN A 465 1.02 57.18 -53.24
C GLN A 465 0.59 58.02 -54.46
N ASN A 466 1.00 59.29 -54.47
CA ASN A 466 0.69 60.20 -55.57
C ASN A 466 1.66 59.99 -56.75
N ASP A 467 1.53 58.89 -57.48
CA ASP A 467 2.39 58.55 -58.61
C ASP A 467 1.70 58.67 -59.98
N ASN A 468 0.37 58.79 -60.02
CA ASN A 468 -0.36 59.13 -61.23
C ASN A 468 -0.58 60.64 -61.33
N ALA A 469 -0.35 61.20 -62.52
CA ALA A 469 -0.61 62.60 -62.79
C ALA A 469 -2.03 62.79 -63.36
N PRO A 470 -2.69 63.93 -63.10
CA PRO A 470 -4.01 64.20 -63.67
C PRO A 470 -4.01 64.11 -65.20
N VAL A 471 -4.93 63.36 -65.79
CA VAL A 471 -5.09 63.23 -67.24
C VAL A 471 -6.25 64.10 -67.71
N ILE A 472 -6.01 64.96 -68.70
CA ILE A 472 -7.05 65.79 -69.31
C ILE A 472 -7.96 64.93 -70.20
N LEU A 473 -9.25 64.89 -69.89
CA LEU A 473 -10.28 64.21 -70.67
C LEU A 473 -10.94 65.16 -71.69
N TYR A 474 -10.99 66.44 -71.38
CA TYR A 474 -11.51 67.47 -72.28
C TYR A 474 -10.96 68.85 -71.90
N PRO A 475 -10.55 69.68 -72.88
CA PRO A 475 -10.60 69.43 -74.32
C PRO A 475 -9.51 68.47 -74.80
N LEU A 476 -9.83 67.68 -75.82
CA LEU A 476 -8.89 66.81 -76.54
C LEU A 476 -8.99 67.12 -78.03
N SER A 477 -7.87 67.47 -78.65
CA SER A 477 -7.76 67.66 -80.09
C SER A 477 -7.72 66.31 -80.83
N SER A 478 -8.01 66.31 -82.13
CA SER A 478 -7.89 65.11 -83.00
C SER A 478 -6.49 64.50 -82.98
N ASN A 479 -5.48 65.29 -82.59
CA ASN A 479 -4.08 64.89 -82.53
C ASN A 479 -3.66 64.39 -81.13
N GLY A 480 -4.60 64.25 -80.18
CA GLY A 480 -4.34 63.80 -78.82
C GLY A 480 -3.72 64.85 -77.89
N SER A 481 -3.50 66.09 -78.35
CA SER A 481 -3.10 67.20 -77.49
C SER A 481 -4.28 67.71 -76.67
N ALA A 482 -4.01 68.13 -75.42
CA ALA A 482 -4.98 68.75 -74.52
C ALA A 482 -5.30 70.21 -74.93
N GLU A 483 -5.57 70.43 -76.21
CA GLU A 483 -5.89 71.74 -76.78
C GLU A 483 -7.31 71.71 -77.36
N GLY A 484 -8.14 72.67 -76.97
CA GLY A 484 -9.50 72.86 -77.47
C GLY A 484 -9.69 74.25 -78.04
N VAL A 485 -10.45 74.35 -79.11
CA VAL A 485 -10.91 75.62 -79.65
C VAL A 485 -12.39 75.75 -79.34
N GLU A 486 -12.76 76.83 -78.66
CA GLU A 486 -14.15 77.15 -78.32
C GLU A 486 -14.54 78.46 -79.01
N GLU A 487 -15.64 78.45 -79.76
CA GLU A 487 -16.15 79.63 -80.45
C GLU A 487 -17.29 80.26 -79.66
N ILE A 488 -17.11 81.51 -79.23
CA ILE A 488 -18.16 82.25 -78.50
C ILE A 488 -18.54 83.53 -79.24
N PRO A 489 -19.83 83.90 -79.28
CA PRO A 489 -20.26 85.17 -79.83
C PRO A 489 -19.70 86.37 -79.05
N ARG A 490 -19.36 87.47 -79.73
CA ARG A 490 -18.90 88.71 -79.06
C ARG A 490 -19.98 89.36 -78.17
N ASN A 491 -21.27 89.15 -78.44
CA ASN A 491 -22.39 89.78 -77.73
C ASN A 491 -22.80 89.06 -76.43
N VAL A 492 -21.87 88.33 -75.82
CA VAL A 492 -22.10 87.52 -74.62
C VAL A 492 -22.03 88.39 -73.35
N ASN A 493 -22.97 88.16 -72.44
CA ASN A 493 -23.03 88.82 -71.13
C ASN A 493 -21.99 88.24 -70.15
N ALA A 494 -21.68 88.98 -69.09
CA ALA A 494 -20.90 88.47 -67.96
C ALA A 494 -21.55 87.21 -67.36
N GLY A 495 -20.73 86.23 -66.98
CA GLY A 495 -21.13 84.97 -66.35
C GLY A 495 -21.43 83.83 -67.33
N HIS A 496 -21.29 84.04 -68.63
CA HIS A 496 -21.53 82.99 -69.65
C HIS A 496 -20.51 81.87 -69.55
N LEU A 497 -20.97 80.62 -69.64
CA LEU A 497 -20.12 79.44 -69.64
C LEU A 497 -19.45 79.30 -71.01
N VAL A 498 -18.13 79.48 -71.04
CA VAL A 498 -17.32 79.35 -72.25
C VAL A 498 -17.04 77.88 -72.50
N SER A 499 -16.36 77.22 -71.58
CA SER A 499 -16.03 75.79 -71.68
C SER A 499 -15.87 75.19 -70.29
N LYS A 500 -15.70 73.86 -70.22
CA LYS A 500 -15.46 73.14 -68.97
C LYS A 500 -14.31 72.16 -69.14
N VAL A 501 -13.18 72.44 -68.49
CA VAL A 501 -12.04 71.50 -68.46
C VAL A 501 -12.44 70.29 -67.61
N ARG A 502 -12.21 69.09 -68.14
CA ARG A 502 -12.42 67.83 -67.42
C ARG A 502 -11.10 67.09 -67.36
N ALA A 503 -10.77 66.59 -66.18
CA ALA A 503 -9.59 65.79 -65.92
C ALA A 503 -9.95 64.64 -64.99
N TYR A 504 -9.13 63.59 -65.00
CA TYR A 504 -9.26 62.40 -64.18
C TYR A 504 -7.89 62.04 -63.60
N ASP A 505 -7.87 61.70 -62.34
CA ASP A 505 -6.71 61.13 -61.67
C ASP A 505 -7.03 59.69 -61.25
N ALA A 506 -6.03 58.80 -61.33
CA ALA A 506 -6.22 57.40 -60.99
C ALA A 506 -6.12 57.16 -59.47
N ASP A 507 -5.42 58.03 -58.75
CA ASP A 507 -5.15 57.93 -57.32
C ASP A 507 -6.43 58.20 -56.49
N ILE A 508 -6.40 57.86 -55.20
CA ILE A 508 -7.55 58.07 -54.29
C ILE A 508 -7.33 59.20 -53.28
N GLY A 509 -8.44 59.75 -52.76
CA GLY A 509 -8.39 60.69 -51.65
C GLY A 509 -7.79 62.04 -52.07
N TYR A 510 -6.80 62.52 -51.32
CA TYR A 510 -6.13 63.80 -51.64
C TYR A 510 -5.25 63.70 -52.88
N ASN A 511 -4.68 62.51 -53.15
CA ASN A 511 -3.84 62.28 -54.32
C ASN A 511 -4.69 62.34 -55.60
N GLY A 512 -5.92 61.81 -55.58
CA GLY A 512 -6.86 61.98 -56.68
C GLY A 512 -7.66 63.30 -56.70
N TRP A 513 -7.45 64.23 -55.76
CA TRP A 513 -8.27 65.44 -55.64
C TRP A 513 -7.77 66.56 -56.56
N LEU A 514 -8.56 66.86 -57.59
CA LEU A 514 -8.19 67.83 -58.63
C LEU A 514 -8.56 69.29 -58.28
N LEU A 515 -7.60 70.18 -58.51
CA LEU A 515 -7.75 71.62 -58.43
C LEU A 515 -7.38 72.27 -59.77
N PHE A 516 -8.20 73.23 -60.19
CA PHE A 516 -8.05 73.92 -61.46
C PHE A 516 -7.55 75.36 -61.23
N SER A 517 -6.55 75.78 -61.98
CA SER A 517 -5.99 77.14 -61.90
C SER A 517 -5.61 77.68 -63.27
N LEU A 518 -5.71 79.00 -63.45
CA LEU A 518 -5.29 79.67 -64.67
C LEU A 518 -3.80 80.02 -64.57
N GLN A 519 -2.97 79.39 -65.41
CA GLN A 519 -1.53 79.62 -65.44
C GLN A 519 -1.15 80.77 -66.39
N GLU A 520 -1.67 80.74 -67.62
CA GLU A 520 -1.49 81.82 -68.60
C GLU A 520 -2.83 82.25 -69.14
N VAL A 521 -3.09 83.57 -69.17
CA VAL A 521 -4.32 84.17 -69.67
C VAL A 521 -3.96 85.43 -70.43
N THR A 522 -4.55 85.61 -71.61
CA THR A 522 -4.39 86.83 -72.42
C THR A 522 -4.87 88.09 -71.71
N ASP A 523 -6.03 88.05 -71.04
CA ASP A 523 -6.53 89.12 -70.16
C ASP A 523 -7.24 88.53 -68.92
N HIS A 524 -6.70 88.79 -67.73
CA HIS A 524 -7.25 88.34 -66.45
C HIS A 524 -8.61 88.96 -66.10
N SER A 525 -9.03 90.04 -66.77
CA SER A 525 -10.33 90.68 -66.55
C SER A 525 -11.47 90.04 -67.34
N LEU A 526 -11.17 89.18 -68.33
CA LEU A 526 -12.16 88.60 -69.23
C LEU A 526 -12.67 87.23 -68.79
N PHE A 527 -11.81 86.38 -68.24
CA PHE A 527 -12.14 84.98 -67.96
C PHE A 527 -11.90 84.62 -66.49
N GLY A 528 -12.88 83.94 -65.90
CA GLY A 528 -12.78 83.32 -64.58
C GLY A 528 -12.84 81.80 -64.69
N LEU A 529 -12.05 81.11 -63.88
CA LEU A 529 -12.06 79.65 -63.77
C LEU A 529 -12.51 79.24 -62.37
N ASP A 530 -13.50 78.36 -62.30
CA ASP A 530 -13.91 77.76 -61.05
C ASP A 530 -12.92 76.66 -60.64
N ARG A 531 -12.30 76.84 -59.47
CA ARG A 531 -11.19 76.02 -58.97
C ARG A 531 -11.54 74.55 -58.68
N TYR A 532 -12.82 74.20 -58.55
CA TYR A 532 -13.26 72.84 -58.19
C TYR A 532 -13.99 72.14 -59.34
N THR A 533 -14.68 72.91 -60.19
CA THR A 533 -15.53 72.34 -61.25
C THR A 533 -14.89 72.42 -62.64
N GLY A 534 -13.81 73.19 -62.80
CA GLY A 534 -13.13 73.39 -64.08
C GLY A 534 -13.93 74.21 -65.09
N GLN A 535 -15.00 74.90 -64.65
CA GLN A 535 -15.83 75.75 -65.53
C GLN A 535 -15.15 77.09 -65.80
N ILE A 536 -15.03 77.45 -67.08
CA ILE A 536 -14.51 78.73 -67.55
C ILE A 536 -15.71 79.63 -67.88
N ARG A 537 -15.77 80.82 -67.28
CA ARG A 537 -16.85 81.80 -67.49
C ARG A 537 -16.32 83.18 -67.84
N THR A 538 -17.11 83.96 -68.57
CA THR A 538 -16.81 85.37 -68.82
C THR A 538 -17.02 86.20 -67.55
N LEU A 539 -16.11 87.13 -67.23
CA LEU A 539 -16.23 88.05 -66.08
C LEU A 539 -16.88 89.38 -66.49
N ARG A 540 -16.65 89.83 -67.73
CA ARG A 540 -17.23 91.02 -68.35
C ARG A 540 -17.59 90.73 -69.81
N SER A 541 -18.36 91.62 -70.43
CA SER A 541 -18.62 91.58 -71.88
C SER A 541 -17.39 92.02 -72.69
N PHE A 542 -17.29 91.53 -73.92
CA PHE A 542 -16.22 91.87 -74.86
C PHE A 542 -16.42 93.26 -75.46
N THR A 543 -15.32 93.99 -75.62
CA THR A 543 -15.26 95.31 -76.24
C THR A 543 -14.59 95.23 -77.62
N GLU A 544 -14.74 96.27 -78.44
CA GLU A 544 -14.12 96.31 -79.78
C GLU A 544 -12.58 96.32 -79.75
N THR A 545 -11.98 96.68 -78.60
CA THR A 545 -10.52 96.67 -78.39
C THR A 545 -9.96 95.33 -77.94
N ASP A 546 -10.82 94.39 -77.53
CA ASP A 546 -10.38 93.06 -77.08
C ASP A 546 -9.99 92.20 -78.30
N GLU A 547 -8.92 91.40 -78.14
CA GLU A 547 -8.38 90.54 -79.19
C GLU A 547 -9.43 89.53 -79.71
N ALA A 548 -9.33 89.13 -80.98
CA ALA A 548 -10.29 88.18 -81.56
C ALA A 548 -10.09 86.73 -81.08
N GLU A 549 -8.91 86.42 -80.53
CA GLU A 549 -8.54 85.09 -80.08
C GLU A 549 -7.83 85.19 -78.73
N HIS A 550 -8.32 84.46 -77.74
CA HIS A 550 -7.79 84.45 -76.39
C HIS A 550 -7.28 83.06 -76.03
N LYS A 551 -5.98 82.96 -75.71
CA LYS A 551 -5.37 81.72 -75.22
C LYS A 551 -5.48 81.65 -73.69
N LEU A 552 -6.03 80.54 -73.19
CA LEU A 552 -6.10 80.20 -71.77
C LEU A 552 -5.32 78.90 -71.55
N VAL A 553 -4.30 78.94 -70.68
CA VAL A 553 -3.58 77.74 -70.23
C VAL A 553 -4.04 77.44 -68.81
N ILE A 554 -4.75 76.33 -68.66
CA ILE A 554 -5.30 75.84 -67.40
C ILE A 554 -4.37 74.77 -66.86
N LEU A 555 -3.88 74.96 -65.64
CA LEU A 555 -3.14 73.97 -64.88
C LEU A 555 -4.13 73.20 -64.00
N VAL A 556 -4.24 71.89 -64.26
CA VAL A 556 -4.92 70.94 -63.39
C VAL A 556 -3.87 70.28 -62.51
N LYS A 557 -4.06 70.36 -61.20
CA LYS A 557 -3.10 69.90 -60.23
C LYS A 557 -3.81 69.05 -59.19
N ASP A 558 -3.21 67.92 -58.82
CA ASP A 558 -3.68 67.13 -57.69
C ASP A 558 -3.36 67.82 -56.34
N ASN A 559 -3.78 67.19 -55.24
CA ASN A 559 -3.48 67.65 -53.89
C ASN A 559 -2.62 66.65 -53.10
N GLY A 560 -1.75 65.91 -53.80
CA GLY A 560 -0.79 65.01 -53.19
C GLY A 560 0.37 65.72 -52.46
N ASN A 561 1.12 64.97 -51.64
CA ASN A 561 2.27 65.50 -50.90
C ASN A 561 3.38 66.03 -51.82
N VAL A 562 3.62 65.31 -52.94
CA VAL A 562 4.35 65.81 -54.10
C VAL A 562 3.33 65.91 -55.21
N SER A 563 2.85 67.12 -55.43
CA SER A 563 1.73 67.32 -56.33
C SER A 563 2.12 67.24 -57.80
N LEU A 564 1.42 66.43 -58.59
CA LEU A 564 1.57 66.31 -60.03
C LEU A 564 0.51 67.15 -60.75
N SER A 565 0.77 67.45 -62.02
CA SER A 565 -0.07 68.37 -62.78
C SER A 565 -0.06 68.12 -64.27
N ALA A 566 -1.16 68.48 -64.93
CA ALA A 566 -1.27 68.55 -66.37
C ALA A 566 -1.84 69.89 -66.82
N THR A 567 -1.47 70.30 -68.03
CA THR A 567 -1.91 71.58 -68.62
C THR A 567 -2.87 71.33 -69.78
N ALA A 568 -3.97 72.08 -69.81
CA ALA A 568 -4.90 72.13 -70.93
C ALA A 568 -4.92 73.54 -71.52
N THR A 569 -4.89 73.66 -72.85
CA THR A 569 -5.01 74.94 -73.54
C THR A 569 -6.42 75.07 -74.11
N VAL A 570 -7.14 76.13 -73.73
CA VAL A 570 -8.43 76.50 -74.33
C VAL A 570 -8.22 77.78 -75.12
N ILE A 571 -8.39 77.71 -76.43
CA ILE A 571 -8.35 78.84 -77.34
C ILE A 571 -9.79 79.31 -77.56
N VAL A 572 -10.11 80.49 -77.06
CA VAL A 572 -11.43 81.08 -77.19
C VAL A 572 -11.42 82.03 -78.39
N LYS A 573 -12.18 81.70 -79.43
CA LYS A 573 -12.31 82.54 -80.63
C LYS A 573 -13.61 83.32 -80.58
N LEU A 574 -13.49 84.65 -80.67
CA LEU A 574 -14.61 85.56 -80.71
C LEU A 574 -15.17 85.63 -82.12
N VAL A 575 -16.31 84.99 -82.33
CA VAL A 575 -17.02 85.02 -83.60
C VAL A 575 -18.06 86.14 -83.56
N GLU A 576 -18.25 86.84 -84.67
CA GLU A 576 -19.38 87.75 -84.79
C GLU A 576 -20.67 86.95 -84.68
N PRO A 577 -21.68 87.43 -83.93
CA PRO A 577 -22.96 86.76 -83.89
C PRO A 577 -23.46 86.62 -85.33
N LYS A 578 -23.65 85.39 -85.80
CA LYS A 578 -24.40 85.17 -87.03
C LYS A 578 -25.76 85.83 -86.80
N GLU A 579 -26.01 86.94 -87.48
CA GLU A 579 -27.31 87.59 -87.44
C GLU A 579 -28.34 86.53 -87.82
N ALA A 580 -29.16 86.14 -86.84
CA ALA A 580 -30.36 85.38 -87.09
C ALA A 580 -31.33 86.31 -87.83
N PHE A 581 -31.14 86.45 -89.13
CA PHE A 581 -32.15 87.02 -90.02
C PHE A 581 -33.36 86.10 -89.99
N ALA A 582 -34.40 86.55 -89.30
CA ALA A 582 -35.69 85.90 -89.28
C ALA A 582 -36.42 86.08 -90.62
N ALA A 583 -37.07 84.97 -91.04
CA ALA A 583 -38.14 84.81 -92.01
C ALA A 583 -37.79 84.83 -93.52
N SER A 584 -37.80 83.65 -94.15
CA SER A 584 -38.98 83.12 -94.87
C SER A 584 -38.66 81.84 -95.63
N ASP A 585 -39.51 80.82 -95.46
CA ASP A 585 -39.78 79.71 -96.39
C ASP A 585 -38.62 79.13 -97.22
N VAL A 586 -37.97 78.08 -96.71
CA VAL A 586 -37.57 76.93 -97.54
C VAL A 586 -37.64 75.65 -96.68
N LYS A 587 -38.53 74.74 -97.07
CA LYS A 587 -38.55 73.34 -96.61
C LYS A 587 -37.17 72.73 -96.78
N SER A 588 -36.55 72.28 -95.69
CA SER A 588 -35.49 71.27 -95.80
C SER A 588 -35.63 70.26 -94.69
N ALA A 589 -35.52 69.00 -95.12
CA ALA A 589 -35.83 67.80 -94.37
C ALA A 589 -34.92 67.64 -93.16
N ALA A 590 -35.51 67.57 -91.97
CA ALA A 590 -34.94 66.84 -90.86
C ALA A 590 -35.50 65.42 -90.92
N LYS A 591 -34.68 64.47 -91.37
CA LYS A 591 -34.83 63.07 -91.00
C LYS A 591 -34.75 63.02 -89.47
N VAL A 592 -35.88 62.75 -88.83
CA VAL A 592 -35.90 62.18 -87.49
C VAL A 592 -35.52 60.71 -87.70
N GLU A 593 -34.28 60.37 -87.38
CA GLU A 593 -33.89 58.97 -87.21
C GLU A 593 -34.55 58.45 -85.93
N GLU A 594 -35.16 57.28 -86.07
CA GLU A 594 -35.90 56.54 -85.05
C GLU A 594 -34.96 56.13 -83.90
N GLU A 595 -35.09 56.74 -82.73
CA GLU A 595 -34.54 56.22 -81.47
C GLU A 595 -35.63 55.91 -80.42
N ASP A 596 -36.89 55.73 -80.85
CA ASP A 596 -38.00 55.36 -79.94
C ASP A 596 -38.35 53.86 -79.93
N ASN A 597 -37.62 53.03 -80.69
CA ASN A 597 -37.88 51.59 -80.68
C ASN A 597 -37.16 50.85 -79.53
N VAL A 598 -35.97 51.30 -79.10
CA VAL A 598 -35.17 50.57 -78.10
C VAL A 598 -35.73 50.71 -76.68
N THR A 599 -36.16 51.92 -76.30
CA THR A 599 -36.84 52.18 -75.01
C THR A 599 -38.18 51.46 -74.94
N PHE A 600 -38.92 51.38 -76.06
CA PHE A 600 -40.17 50.64 -76.16
C PHE A 600 -39.98 49.12 -76.01
N TYR A 601 -38.99 48.52 -76.69
CA TYR A 601 -38.66 47.09 -76.52
C TYR A 601 -38.08 46.78 -75.13
N LEU A 602 -37.34 47.70 -74.51
CA LEU A 602 -36.86 47.54 -73.13
C LEU A 602 -38.02 47.50 -72.12
N MET A 603 -39.02 48.37 -72.28
CA MET A 603 -40.21 48.37 -71.44
C MET A 603 -41.06 47.10 -71.62
N ILE A 604 -41.19 46.59 -72.85
CA ILE A 604 -41.89 45.33 -73.13
C ILE A 604 -41.14 44.14 -72.50
N THR A 605 -39.81 44.09 -72.59
CA THR A 605 -39.01 42.99 -72.03
C THR A 605 -39.01 43.00 -70.51
N LEU A 606 -38.87 44.16 -69.86
CA LEU A 606 -39.04 44.29 -68.40
C LEU A 606 -40.46 43.91 -67.95
N GLY A 607 -41.49 44.33 -68.68
CA GLY A 607 -42.87 43.94 -68.41
C GLY A 607 -43.10 42.43 -68.51
N ALA A 608 -42.56 41.79 -69.56
CA ALA A 608 -42.70 40.35 -69.77
C ALA A 608 -41.98 39.52 -68.68
N VAL A 609 -40.76 39.91 -68.29
CA VAL A 609 -40.00 39.22 -67.22
C VAL A 609 -40.71 39.37 -65.88
N SER A 610 -41.27 40.55 -65.59
CA SER A 610 -42.01 40.77 -64.34
C SER A 610 -43.33 39.99 -64.29
N ILE A 611 -44.03 39.82 -65.42
CA ILE A 611 -45.25 38.99 -65.51
C ILE A 611 -44.92 37.50 -65.35
N LEU A 612 -43.82 37.02 -65.96
CA LEU A 612 -43.36 35.63 -65.78
C LEU A 612 -42.97 35.32 -64.34
N PHE A 613 -42.32 36.27 -63.66
CA PHE A 613 -41.98 36.15 -62.24
C PHE A 613 -43.22 36.14 -61.33
N LEU A 614 -44.23 36.96 -61.63
CA LEU A 614 -45.51 36.90 -60.91
C LEU A 614 -46.25 35.58 -61.15
N PHE A 615 -46.23 35.06 -62.38
CA PHE A 615 -46.84 33.77 -62.70
C PHE A 615 -46.15 32.62 -61.98
N SER A 616 -44.81 32.62 -61.87
CA SER A 616 -44.07 31.59 -61.14
C SER A 616 -44.38 31.62 -59.64
N ILE A 617 -44.51 32.81 -59.05
CA ILE A 617 -44.95 32.97 -57.65
C ILE A 617 -46.38 32.45 -57.45
N ILE A 618 -47.31 32.76 -58.37
CA ILE A 618 -48.70 32.27 -58.28
C ILE A 618 -48.76 30.74 -58.39
N VAL A 619 -47.96 30.12 -59.26
CA VAL A 619 -47.85 28.66 -59.36
C VAL A 619 -47.29 28.05 -58.08
N LEU A 620 -46.24 28.66 -57.50
CA LEU A 620 -45.67 28.19 -56.23
C LEU A 620 -46.67 28.31 -55.07
N ILE A 621 -47.44 29.39 -55.00
CA ILE A 621 -48.52 29.56 -54.01
C ILE A 621 -49.65 28.55 -54.24
N ALA A 622 -50.03 28.29 -55.49
CA ALA A 622 -51.05 27.30 -55.84
C ALA A 622 -50.60 25.87 -55.49
N MET A 623 -49.33 25.51 -55.72
CA MET A 623 -48.74 24.22 -55.32
C MET A 623 -48.68 24.07 -53.79
N GLN A 624 -48.42 25.16 -53.07
CA GLN A 624 -48.40 25.17 -51.60
C GLN A 624 -49.83 25.04 -51.01
N CYS A 625 -50.85 25.54 -51.71
CA CYS A 625 -52.24 25.53 -51.27
C CYS A 625 -53.05 24.31 -51.76
N SER A 626 -52.56 23.51 -52.71
CA SER A 626 -53.28 22.36 -53.28
C SER A 626 -52.99 21.01 -52.60
N LYS A 627 -52.25 20.97 -51.50
CA LYS A 627 -52.05 19.74 -50.72
C LYS A 627 -53.04 19.67 -49.56
N SER A 628 -54.21 19.10 -49.81
CA SER A 628 -55.12 18.63 -48.76
C SER A 628 -54.70 17.25 -48.27
N THR A 629 -54.78 17.11 -46.95
CA THR A 629 -54.69 15.90 -46.11
C THR A 629 -55.56 14.75 -46.58
N ASP A 630 -55.02 13.52 -46.56
CA ASP A 630 -55.82 12.31 -46.34
C ASP A 630 -55.01 11.20 -45.64
N TYR A 631 -55.65 10.58 -44.66
CA TYR A 631 -55.18 9.49 -43.80
C TYR A 631 -55.63 8.12 -44.35
N THR A 632 -55.09 7.05 -43.73
CA THR A 632 -55.57 5.65 -43.60
C THR A 632 -55.09 4.50 -44.52
N SER A 633 -54.18 3.69 -43.94
CA SER A 633 -54.18 2.21 -43.75
C SER A 633 -54.48 1.20 -44.88
N LYS A 634 -53.56 0.24 -45.11
CA LYS A 634 -53.73 -1.22 -44.85
C LYS A 634 -52.51 -2.07 -45.28
N TYR A 635 -52.05 -2.96 -44.37
CA TYR A 635 -51.71 -4.40 -44.48
C TYR A 635 -51.20 -4.96 -45.84
N LEU A 636 -50.26 -5.92 -45.99
CA LEU A 636 -49.50 -6.87 -45.15
C LEU A 636 -48.45 -7.51 -46.09
N GLN A 637 -47.30 -7.98 -45.58
CA GLN A 637 -46.87 -9.40 -45.55
C GLN A 637 -45.35 -9.59 -45.48
N GLU A 638 -44.97 -10.50 -44.58
CA GLU A 638 -43.65 -10.88 -44.05
C GLU A 638 -42.71 -11.55 -45.06
N THR A 639 -41.40 -11.57 -44.75
CA THR A 639 -40.68 -12.81 -44.41
C THR A 639 -39.44 -12.56 -43.54
N ASN A 640 -39.23 -13.50 -42.61
CA ASN A 640 -38.22 -13.66 -41.55
C ASN A 640 -36.74 -13.54 -41.96
N TYR A 641 -35.89 -13.09 -41.04
CA TYR A 641 -34.82 -13.91 -40.42
C TYR A 641 -34.23 -13.22 -39.16
N ASP A 642 -34.24 -13.95 -38.04
CA ASP A 642 -33.56 -13.65 -36.75
C ASP A 642 -32.02 -13.64 -36.91
N GLY A 643 -31.20 -12.95 -36.12
CA GLY A 643 -31.43 -12.12 -34.94
C GLY A 643 -30.11 -11.66 -34.33
N THR A 644 -30.20 -10.54 -33.60
CA THR A 644 -29.36 -10.13 -32.43
C THR A 644 -27.87 -9.82 -32.63
N PHE A 645 -27.58 -8.51 -32.62
CA PHE A 645 -26.72 -7.74 -31.69
C PHE A 645 -26.19 -6.52 -32.48
N SER A 646 -26.79 -5.34 -32.35
CA SER A 646 -26.53 -4.35 -31.29
C SER A 646 -25.59 -3.23 -31.77
N TYR A 647 -26.16 -2.02 -31.74
CA TYR A 647 -25.54 -0.69 -31.74
C TYR A 647 -24.81 -0.23 -33.01
N LEU A 648 -25.39 0.68 -33.79
CA LEU A 648 -25.54 2.14 -33.61
C LEU A 648 -24.50 2.85 -34.48
N HIS A 649 -24.90 3.26 -35.68
CA HIS A 649 -24.07 4.05 -36.58
C HIS A 649 -24.93 5.17 -37.14
N ASP A 650 -24.80 6.36 -36.55
CA ASP A 650 -24.95 7.63 -37.24
C ASP A 650 -24.19 8.68 -36.43
N LEU A 651 -23.18 9.26 -37.05
CA LEU A 651 -22.52 10.47 -36.58
C LEU A 651 -21.87 11.14 -37.79
N HIS A 652 -22.47 12.24 -38.23
CA HIS A 652 -21.68 13.45 -38.36
C HIS A 652 -22.49 14.73 -38.13
N TYR A 653 -21.93 15.53 -37.22
CA TYR A 653 -21.88 16.99 -37.13
C TYR A 653 -23.19 17.80 -37.12
N CYS A 654 -23.54 18.38 -35.96
CA CYS A 654 -23.27 19.80 -35.65
C CYS A 654 -23.86 20.24 -34.29
N SER A 655 -23.21 21.25 -33.69
CA SER A 655 -23.68 22.20 -32.66
C SER A 655 -23.65 21.81 -31.16
N LEU A 656 -22.52 22.16 -30.52
CA LEU A 656 -22.43 22.83 -29.21
C LEU A 656 -22.97 24.28 -29.39
N SER A 657 -23.69 24.98 -28.50
CA SER A 657 -23.92 24.84 -27.06
C SER A 657 -25.23 25.58 -26.71
N GLN A 658 -26.06 25.02 -25.82
CA GLN A 658 -27.09 25.75 -25.10
C GLN A 658 -26.55 26.13 -23.70
N VAL A 659 -26.62 27.42 -23.38
CA VAL A 659 -26.74 27.92 -22.00
C VAL A 659 -28.03 28.72 -21.97
N THR A 660 -29.03 28.26 -21.22
CA THR A 660 -30.03 29.17 -20.66
C THR A 660 -30.51 28.68 -19.30
N VAL A 661 -30.26 29.54 -18.32
CA VAL A 661 -30.84 29.53 -16.98
C VAL A 661 -32.31 29.95 -17.08
N THR A 662 -33.13 29.25 -16.30
CA THR A 662 -34.55 29.45 -15.99
C THR A 662 -34.88 30.87 -15.49
N PHE A 663 -36.04 31.42 -15.87
CA PHE A 663 -37.02 32.01 -14.93
C PHE A 663 -38.37 32.35 -15.61
N CYS A 664 -39.46 31.98 -14.93
CA CYS A 664 -40.85 32.35 -15.20
C CYS A 664 -41.14 33.83 -14.89
N ASN A 665 -41.98 34.53 -15.65
CA ASN A 665 -43.39 34.82 -15.28
C ASN A 665 -44.14 35.70 -16.32
N ARG A 666 -45.47 35.59 -16.25
CA ARG A 666 -46.56 36.21 -17.04
C ARG A 666 -46.56 37.74 -17.12
N GLU A 667 -47.06 38.29 -18.24
CA GLU A 667 -48.35 39.05 -18.35
C GLU A 667 -48.69 39.55 -19.79
N ILE A 668 -49.87 39.15 -20.28
CA ILE A 668 -50.97 39.88 -20.98
C ILE A 668 -50.66 40.96 -22.09
N ILE A 669 -50.99 40.60 -23.36
CA ILE A 669 -51.78 41.28 -24.47
C ILE A 669 -51.56 42.81 -24.76
N PRO A 670 -51.60 43.35 -26.02
CA PRO A 670 -52.16 42.83 -27.29
C PRO A 670 -51.30 42.97 -28.58
N CYS A 671 -51.85 42.34 -29.63
CA CYS A 671 -51.56 42.43 -31.06
C CYS A 671 -50.96 43.75 -31.59
N ASN A 672 -49.93 43.63 -32.45
CA ASN A 672 -49.83 44.49 -33.61
C ASN A 672 -49.18 43.76 -34.81
N ILE A 673 -49.91 43.77 -35.92
CA ILE A 673 -49.49 43.29 -37.23
C ILE A 673 -48.64 44.39 -37.86
N THR A 674 -47.31 44.23 -37.89
CA THR A 674 -46.41 44.94 -38.82
C THR A 674 -44.97 44.44 -38.59
N SER A 675 -44.50 43.46 -39.38
CA SER A 675 -43.06 43.22 -39.61
C SER A 675 -42.85 42.14 -40.68
N VAL A 676 -43.23 42.44 -41.92
CA VAL A 676 -42.61 41.83 -43.12
C VAL A 676 -42.26 42.97 -44.06
N PHE A 677 -41.44 43.93 -43.59
CA PHE A 677 -40.81 44.97 -44.42
C PHE A 677 -39.71 45.65 -43.59
N SER A 678 -38.62 44.94 -43.31
CA SER A 678 -37.40 45.56 -42.77
C SER A 678 -36.15 44.76 -43.11
N SER A 679 -36.04 44.33 -44.38
CA SER A 679 -34.80 43.76 -44.92
C SER A 679 -34.62 44.17 -46.38
N PHE A 680 -34.67 45.47 -46.67
CA PHE A 680 -34.20 46.01 -47.96
C PHE A 680 -33.96 47.53 -47.86
N LEU A 681 -33.18 47.99 -46.88
CA LEU A 681 -32.70 49.37 -46.87
C LEU A 681 -31.42 49.50 -46.03
N LEU A 682 -30.30 48.99 -46.54
CA LEU A 682 -28.97 49.26 -46.00
C LEU A 682 -27.90 49.15 -47.10
N LEU A 683 -28.16 49.78 -48.23
CA LEU A 683 -27.19 50.04 -49.30
C LEU A 683 -27.62 51.34 -49.97
N LEU A 684 -27.27 52.47 -49.34
CA LEU A 684 -27.08 53.82 -49.92
C LEU A 684 -26.98 54.83 -48.78
N SER A 685 -25.79 54.97 -48.21
CA SER A 685 -25.47 56.09 -47.32
C SER A 685 -24.01 56.48 -47.52
N PHE A 686 -23.68 57.14 -48.62
CA PHE A 686 -22.53 58.05 -48.72
C PHE A 686 -22.72 58.91 -49.97
N PHE A 687 -23.21 60.14 -49.81
CA PHE A 687 -22.73 61.38 -50.45
C PHE A 687 -23.56 62.57 -49.91
N PRO A 688 -22.93 63.64 -49.39
CA PRO A 688 -23.63 64.77 -48.80
C PRO A 688 -23.92 65.87 -49.84
N GLY A 689 -25.03 66.60 -49.64
CA GLY A 689 -25.19 67.95 -50.19
C GLY A 689 -26.43 68.17 -51.05
N HIS A 690 -27.54 68.59 -50.42
CA HIS A 690 -28.24 69.83 -50.76
C HIS A 690 -29.46 69.99 -49.84
N GLN A 691 -29.32 70.88 -48.84
CA GLN A 691 -30.46 71.50 -48.17
C GLN A 691 -30.89 72.72 -48.99
N THR A 692 -32.13 72.72 -49.50
CA THR A 692 -33.00 73.91 -49.46
C THR A 692 -34.46 73.56 -49.82
N MET A 693 -35.36 73.95 -48.92
CA MET A 693 -36.77 74.39 -49.09
C MET A 693 -37.74 73.61 -49.99
N LEU A 694 -38.79 73.04 -49.37
CA LEU A 694 -40.21 73.46 -49.49
C LEU A 694 -41.03 72.57 -48.52
N VAL A 695 -41.52 73.05 -47.37
CA VAL A 695 -42.82 73.72 -47.13
C VAL A 695 -44.05 72.82 -47.41
N VAL A 696 -44.61 72.30 -46.31
CA VAL A 696 -46.05 72.17 -45.95
C VAL A 696 -46.95 71.29 -46.84
N PHE A 697 -47.26 70.07 -46.39
CA PHE A 697 -48.46 69.70 -45.63
C PHE A 697 -48.28 68.35 -44.94
#